data_AF-A0A519HBD4-F1
#
_entry.id   AF-A0A519HBD4-F1
#
_cell.length_a   1.000
_cell.length_b   1.000
_cell.length_c   1.000
_cell.angle_alpha   90.00
_cell.angle_beta   90.00
_cell.angle_gamma   90.00
#
_symmetry.space_group_name_H-M   'P 1'
#
loop_
_entity.id
_entity.type
_entity.pdbx_description
1 polymer ?
#
loop_
_entity_poly.entity_id
_entity_poly.type
_entity_poly.pdbx_seq_one_letter_code
_entity_poly.pdbx_strand_id
1 'polypeptide(L)'
;VNVDPFDSKLDDELERVRLRRVFTQKLDAVIGYMLPIEPANADKDAPPLDGPGWKTGPWFLRDDRLFLIPGDSPMGYRLPLDSQPWASKGDYPYLIDRDPTAPRAALPSSSIYRARYAAATTGGPKDDLGEVPYTFGTPPATSAALRMQGPGSSTATAVGGLNPDPADRSPTRQPRRGESAHWVTRTALCVEVRDPRRANGPAAEKVGSASGVLYIFMPPLARLEDYLDLVAAVEATATQLGVKIVMEGYPPPRDPRLKMLAVTPDPGVIEVNIHPAHNWKELVDHTEFLYNAAFETRLSAEKFMTDGRHTGTGGGNHFVMGGATPADSPFLRRPELLASLLLYWHNHPSLSYLFSGMFIGPTSQAPRVDEARNDQVYELEIALKEIAKNREIYGQNMPAWLVDRTLRNILIDVSGNTHRSEFCIDKLYSPDSSTGRLGLLELRAFEMPPHARMSIAQQLLIRALVARFWDEPYKAPVTRWGTELHDRFLLPTFVKMDFDDVISEMRQAGFAFDPNWFAPHLEFRFPLVGQVQAMGVELSLRNALEPWHVMGEEGSAGGTVRYVDSSLERIEVRVTGLNESRHVITVNGKVLPLQPTGVVGEFVAGVRYKAWNPPSALHPSIGAHAPLTFDIVDTWMKRSLGGCQYFVAHPGGRNYETFPVNAYEAESRRMSRFTRTGHTPGLLKTPPATIELAGSREFPFTLDLRR
;
A
#
# COMPACT_ATOMS: atom_id res chain seq x y z
N VAL A 1 -11.35 12.17 -35.39
CA VAL A 1 -12.23 12.68 -34.32
C VAL A 1 -12.73 11.47 -33.56
N ASN A 2 -12.23 11.21 -32.34
CA ASN A 2 -12.60 10.03 -31.54
C ASN A 2 -13.37 10.44 -30.27
N VAL A 3 -14.44 11.19 -30.47
CA VAL A 3 -15.59 11.28 -29.57
C VAL A 3 -16.78 11.19 -30.51
N ASP A 4 -17.58 10.13 -30.41
CA ASP A 4 -18.83 10.03 -31.16
C ASP A 4 -19.88 10.88 -30.42
N PRO A 5 -20.39 11.98 -31.00
CA PRO A 5 -21.44 12.79 -30.38
C PRO A 5 -22.73 12.01 -30.10
N PHE A 6 -22.92 10.85 -30.73
CA PHE A 6 -24.10 10.00 -30.59
C PHE A 6 -23.93 8.85 -29.59
N ASP A 7 -22.72 8.62 -29.07
CA ASP A 7 -22.41 7.64 -28.00
C ASP A 7 -21.69 8.33 -26.83
N SER A 8 -22.27 9.44 -26.35
CA SER A 8 -21.77 10.15 -25.17
C SER A 8 -22.62 9.77 -23.96
N LYS A 9 -21.98 9.23 -22.91
CA LYS A 9 -22.65 8.85 -21.66
C LYS A 9 -22.95 10.10 -20.83
N LEU A 10 -23.96 10.87 -21.25
CA LEU A 10 -24.34 12.17 -20.68
C LEU A 10 -24.77 12.14 -19.20
N ASP A 11 -25.04 10.94 -18.66
CA ASP A 11 -25.37 10.72 -17.26
C ASP A 11 -24.19 11.00 -16.31
N ASP A 12 -22.95 10.90 -16.80
CA ASP A 12 -21.74 11.21 -16.02
C ASP A 12 -21.44 12.74 -16.04
N GLU A 13 -21.35 13.35 -14.84
CA GLU A 13 -21.02 14.78 -14.70
C GLU A 13 -19.63 15.11 -15.29
N LEU A 14 -18.66 14.20 -15.17
CA LEU A 14 -17.31 14.39 -15.70
C LEU A 14 -17.30 14.42 -17.23
N GLU A 15 -17.98 13.49 -17.88
CA GLU A 15 -18.16 13.45 -19.33
C GLU A 15 -18.85 14.72 -19.85
N ARG A 16 -19.90 15.19 -19.14
CA ARG A 16 -20.62 16.42 -19.50
C ARG A 16 -19.73 17.66 -19.42
N VAL A 17 -18.97 17.78 -18.32
CA VAL A 17 -18.02 18.89 -18.13
C VAL A 17 -16.93 18.84 -19.19
N ARG A 18 -16.42 17.65 -19.52
CA ARG A 18 -15.42 17.42 -20.56
C ARG A 18 -15.91 17.82 -21.95
N LEU A 19 -17.09 17.37 -22.36
CA LEU A 19 -17.69 17.78 -23.64
C LEU A 19 -17.88 19.30 -23.69
N ARG A 20 -18.41 19.89 -22.61
CA ARG A 20 -18.54 21.35 -22.50
C ARG A 20 -17.19 22.06 -22.68
N ARG A 21 -16.10 21.54 -22.12
CA ARG A 21 -14.74 22.10 -22.31
C ARG A 21 -14.30 22.03 -23.76
N VAL A 22 -14.42 20.88 -24.41
CA VAL A 22 -14.02 20.69 -25.82
C VAL A 22 -14.79 21.64 -26.74
N PHE A 23 -16.10 21.78 -26.54
CA PHE A 23 -16.93 22.72 -27.32
C PHE A 23 -16.63 24.19 -27.00
N THR A 24 -16.29 24.53 -25.75
CA THR A 24 -15.95 25.92 -25.35
C THR A 24 -14.57 26.33 -25.81
N GLN A 25 -13.57 25.43 -25.74
CA GLN A 25 -12.19 25.70 -26.15
C GLN A 25 -12.01 25.68 -27.67
N LYS A 26 -12.96 25.10 -28.43
CA LYS A 26 -12.89 24.81 -29.87
C LYS A 26 -11.78 23.80 -30.21
N LEU A 27 -12.03 22.97 -31.23
CA LEU A 27 -11.13 21.90 -31.64
C LEU A 27 -9.83 22.40 -32.31
N ASP A 28 -9.78 23.67 -32.69
CA ASP A 28 -8.64 24.31 -33.36
C ASP A 28 -7.74 25.11 -32.40
N ALA A 29 -8.05 25.17 -31.11
CA ALA A 29 -7.21 25.85 -30.12
C ALA A 29 -5.92 25.06 -29.81
N VAL A 30 -4.79 25.77 -29.83
CA VAL A 30 -3.51 25.22 -29.40
C VAL A 30 -3.52 25.08 -27.87
N ILE A 31 -3.36 23.85 -27.39
CA ILE A 31 -3.37 23.52 -25.95
C ILE A 31 -1.97 23.36 -25.35
N GLY A 32 -0.96 23.19 -26.19
CA GLY A 32 0.43 23.01 -25.77
C GLY A 32 1.35 22.76 -26.96
N TYR A 33 2.65 22.66 -26.67
CA TYR A 33 3.71 22.38 -27.63
C TYR A 33 4.42 21.07 -27.26
N MET A 34 4.87 20.33 -28.27
CA MET A 34 5.67 19.13 -28.05
C MET A 34 6.98 19.18 -28.83
N LEU A 35 8.03 18.61 -28.26
CA LEU A 35 9.33 18.44 -28.86
C LEU A 35 9.68 16.95 -28.84
N PRO A 36 9.70 16.25 -29.99
CA PRO A 36 10.29 14.92 -30.10
C PRO A 36 11.74 15.01 -29.62
N ILE A 37 12.09 14.24 -28.60
CA ILE A 37 13.42 14.31 -28.00
C ILE A 37 13.82 12.96 -27.43
N GLU A 38 15.05 12.57 -27.71
CA GLU A 38 15.66 11.36 -27.17
C GLU A 38 17.20 11.56 -27.08
N PRO A 39 17.89 10.79 -26.21
CA PRO A 39 19.34 10.84 -26.17
C PRO A 39 19.94 10.16 -27.42
N ALA A 40 20.80 10.88 -28.16
CA ALA A 40 21.50 10.39 -29.35
C ALA A 40 22.54 9.30 -29.03
N ASN A 41 22.99 9.25 -27.78
CA ASN A 41 23.96 8.28 -27.28
C ASN A 41 23.32 7.26 -26.32
N ALA A 42 21.99 7.10 -26.34
CA ALA A 42 21.26 6.20 -25.44
C ALA A 42 21.80 4.76 -25.47
N ASP A 43 22.22 4.29 -26.65
CA ASP A 43 22.68 2.92 -26.90
C ASP A 43 24.18 2.71 -26.64
N LYS A 44 24.92 3.75 -26.22
CA LYS A 44 26.36 3.67 -25.93
C LYS A 44 26.62 3.97 -24.47
N ASP A 45 27.49 3.18 -23.83
CA ASP A 45 28.10 3.52 -22.53
C ASP A 45 29.09 4.68 -22.71
N ALA A 46 28.59 5.84 -23.13
CA ALA A 46 29.35 7.06 -23.28
C ALA A 46 29.81 7.57 -21.89
N PRO A 47 31.02 8.14 -21.78
CA PRO A 47 31.52 8.73 -20.55
C PRO A 47 30.52 9.73 -19.94
N PRO A 48 30.31 9.74 -18.60
CA PRO A 48 29.36 10.64 -17.94
C PRO A 48 29.56 12.13 -18.26
N LEU A 49 30.80 12.52 -18.58
CA LEU A 49 31.20 13.90 -18.88
C LEU A 49 30.84 14.36 -20.30
N ASP A 50 30.61 13.44 -21.24
CA ASP A 50 30.22 13.80 -22.62
C ASP A 50 28.74 14.19 -22.71
N GLY A 51 27.91 13.72 -21.76
CA GLY A 51 26.48 13.98 -21.72
C GLY A 51 25.70 13.33 -22.89
N PRO A 52 24.35 13.33 -22.82
CA PRO A 52 23.57 12.96 -23.98
C PRO A 52 23.72 14.08 -25.04
N GLY A 53 24.19 13.74 -26.23
CA GLY A 53 23.85 14.55 -27.40
C GLY A 53 22.34 14.41 -27.59
N TRP A 54 21.54 15.46 -27.45
CA TRP A 54 20.09 15.35 -27.68
C TRP A 54 19.82 15.23 -29.17
N LYS A 55 18.99 14.27 -29.59
CA LYS A 55 18.46 14.20 -30.96
C LYS A 55 16.96 14.47 -30.97
N THR A 56 16.51 15.08 -32.06
CA THR A 56 15.11 15.30 -32.39
C THR A 56 14.85 14.74 -33.79
N GLY A 57 13.59 14.50 -34.14
CA GLY A 57 13.19 13.97 -35.43
C GLY A 57 11.75 14.38 -35.78
N PRO A 58 11.37 14.37 -37.07
CA PRO A 58 10.04 14.78 -37.45
C PRO A 58 9.00 13.72 -37.06
N TRP A 59 7.84 14.21 -36.65
CA TRP A 59 6.62 13.41 -36.56
C TRP A 59 5.80 13.60 -37.82
N PHE A 60 5.40 12.48 -38.43
CA PHE A 60 4.69 12.52 -39.71
C PHE A 60 3.18 12.60 -39.48
N LEU A 61 2.68 13.82 -39.37
CA LEU A 61 1.26 14.11 -39.15
C LEU A 61 0.49 14.12 -40.48
N ARG A 62 -0.80 13.75 -40.45
CA ARG A 62 -1.63 13.72 -41.66
C ARG A 62 -2.10 15.12 -42.11
N ASP A 63 -2.37 16.03 -41.18
CA ASP A 63 -3.04 17.32 -41.43
C ASP A 63 -2.29 18.55 -40.84
N ASP A 64 -0.94 18.52 -40.76
CA ASP A 64 -0.09 19.52 -40.07
C ASP A 64 -0.49 19.84 -38.61
N ARG A 65 -1.43 19.07 -38.05
CA ARG A 65 -1.96 19.20 -36.69
C ARG A 65 -1.88 17.87 -35.97
N LEU A 66 -1.46 17.92 -34.70
CA LEU A 66 -1.46 16.78 -33.79
C LEU A 66 -2.70 16.84 -32.92
N PHE A 67 -3.55 15.82 -33.00
CA PHE A 67 -4.70 15.67 -32.12
C PHE A 67 -4.35 14.72 -30.98
N LEU A 68 -4.54 15.18 -29.74
CA LEU A 68 -4.35 14.33 -28.57
C LEU A 68 -5.49 13.32 -28.44
N ILE A 69 -5.18 12.17 -27.86
CA ILE A 69 -6.17 11.25 -27.33
C ILE A 69 -7.02 12.05 -26.31
N PRO A 70 -8.36 12.01 -26.41
CA PRO A 70 -9.21 12.70 -25.46
C PRO A 70 -8.94 12.21 -24.03
N GLY A 71 -8.86 13.13 -23.05
CA GLY A 71 -8.76 12.81 -21.62
C GLY A 71 -8.26 14.00 -20.80
N ASP A 72 -8.29 13.88 -19.48
CA ASP A 72 -7.81 14.91 -18.54
C ASP A 72 -6.36 14.69 -18.06
N SER A 73 -5.74 13.58 -18.48
CA SER A 73 -4.32 13.29 -18.20
C SER A 73 -3.38 14.36 -18.80
N PRO A 74 -2.13 14.46 -18.31
CA PRO A 74 -1.06 15.23 -18.98
C PRO A 74 -0.98 15.01 -20.49
N MET A 75 -0.67 16.08 -21.24
CA MET A 75 -0.56 16.02 -22.72
C MET A 75 0.33 14.88 -23.21
N GLY A 76 1.47 14.64 -22.54
CA GLY A 76 2.42 13.60 -22.94
C GLY A 76 1.84 12.17 -22.91
N TYR A 77 0.97 11.85 -21.94
CA TYR A 77 0.29 10.54 -21.89
C TYR A 77 -0.83 10.38 -22.93
N ARG A 78 -1.22 11.49 -23.58
CA ARG A 78 -2.29 11.52 -24.57
C ARG A 78 -1.75 11.68 -26.00
N LEU A 79 -0.44 11.61 -26.19
CA LEU A 79 0.16 11.64 -27.51
C LEU A 79 -0.27 10.39 -28.30
N PRO A 80 -0.73 10.52 -29.56
CA PRO A 80 -1.13 9.39 -30.39
C PRO A 80 0.11 8.67 -30.97
N LEU A 81 0.92 8.03 -30.13
CA LEU A 81 2.17 7.37 -30.56
C LEU A 81 1.93 6.29 -31.64
N ASP A 82 0.78 5.61 -31.61
CA ASP A 82 0.38 4.61 -32.61
C ASP A 82 0.09 5.21 -33.99
N SER A 83 -0.07 6.53 -34.09
CA SER A 83 -0.22 7.22 -35.38
C SER A 83 1.12 7.44 -36.08
N GLN A 84 2.24 7.24 -35.38
CA GLN A 84 3.58 7.31 -35.97
C GLN A 84 3.80 6.12 -36.92
N PRO A 85 4.74 6.24 -37.87
CA PRO A 85 5.03 5.14 -38.76
C PRO A 85 5.44 3.87 -38.03
N TRP A 86 4.97 2.74 -38.56
CA TRP A 86 5.18 1.42 -38.00
C TRP A 86 6.68 1.08 -37.87
N ALA A 87 7.04 0.47 -36.74
CA ALA A 87 8.32 -0.20 -36.54
C ALA A 87 8.07 -1.67 -36.20
N SER A 88 8.95 -2.53 -36.70
CA SER A 88 8.90 -3.96 -36.38
C SER A 88 9.17 -4.19 -34.89
N LYS A 89 8.74 -5.35 -34.36
CA LYS A 89 9.01 -5.70 -32.95
C LYS A 89 10.51 -5.74 -32.62
N GLY A 90 11.39 -6.07 -33.57
CA GLY A 90 12.83 -6.08 -33.33
C GLY A 90 13.44 -4.67 -33.31
N ASP A 91 12.82 -3.74 -34.01
CA ASP A 91 13.33 -2.39 -34.22
C ASP A 91 12.66 -1.33 -33.34
N TYR A 92 11.63 -1.72 -32.59
CA TYR A 92 10.94 -0.82 -31.68
C TYR A 92 11.90 -0.44 -30.54
N PRO A 93 12.09 0.86 -30.24
CA PRO A 93 13.04 1.32 -29.23
C PRO A 93 12.48 1.09 -27.83
N TYR A 94 12.49 -0.16 -27.37
CA TYR A 94 12.08 -0.51 -26.01
C TYR A 94 13.05 0.09 -25.00
N LEU A 95 12.49 0.68 -23.94
CA LEU A 95 13.27 1.07 -22.77
C LEU A 95 13.62 -0.20 -22.00
N ILE A 96 14.91 -0.55 -21.99
CA ILE A 96 15.43 -1.70 -21.26
C ILE A 96 15.94 -1.18 -19.91
N ASP A 97 15.32 -1.66 -18.84
CA ASP A 97 15.77 -1.36 -17.48
C ASP A 97 17.17 -1.93 -17.24
N ARG A 98 18.06 -1.09 -16.69
CA ARG A 98 19.42 -1.53 -16.33
C ARG A 98 19.37 -2.50 -15.16
N ASP A 99 20.29 -3.47 -15.17
CA ASP A 99 20.46 -4.41 -14.07
C ASP A 99 20.71 -3.66 -12.74
N PRO A 100 19.91 -3.92 -11.68
CA PRO A 100 20.13 -3.33 -10.35
C PRO A 100 21.47 -3.70 -9.72
N THR A 101 22.12 -4.78 -10.17
CA THR A 101 23.40 -5.29 -9.65
C THR A 101 24.62 -4.79 -10.40
N ALA A 102 24.43 -4.12 -11.55
CA ALA A 102 25.54 -3.58 -12.32
C ALA A 102 26.27 -2.45 -11.56
N PRO A 103 27.62 -2.43 -11.56
CA PRO A 103 28.39 -1.37 -10.89
C PRO A 103 28.11 -0.01 -11.55
N ARG A 104 28.01 1.03 -10.73
CA ARG A 104 27.74 2.41 -11.18
C ARG A 104 28.75 3.38 -10.59
N ALA A 105 29.27 4.28 -11.42
CA ALA A 105 30.09 5.40 -10.96
C ALA A 105 29.24 6.44 -10.22
N ALA A 106 29.88 7.31 -9.44
CA ALA A 106 29.20 8.44 -8.82
C ALA A 106 28.56 9.36 -9.88
N LEU A 107 27.42 9.97 -9.55
CA LEU A 107 26.79 10.96 -10.42
C LEU A 107 27.67 12.22 -10.52
N PRO A 108 27.73 12.88 -11.69
CA PRO A 108 28.30 14.22 -11.81
C PRO A 108 27.63 15.20 -10.84
N SER A 109 28.37 16.20 -10.34
CA SER A 109 27.78 17.23 -9.48
C SER A 109 26.80 18.11 -10.25
N SER A 110 25.81 18.68 -9.55
CA SER A 110 24.81 19.58 -10.15
C SER A 110 25.43 20.79 -10.87
N SER A 111 26.59 21.27 -10.40
CA SER A 111 27.37 22.33 -11.05
C SER A 111 27.84 21.96 -12.45
N ILE A 112 28.19 20.69 -12.71
CA ILE A 112 28.64 20.23 -14.03
C ILE A 112 27.47 20.27 -15.01
N TYR A 113 26.30 19.75 -14.63
CA TYR A 113 25.09 19.82 -15.44
C TYR A 113 24.69 21.27 -15.74
N ARG A 114 24.71 22.16 -14.74
CA ARG A 114 24.40 23.58 -14.93
C ARG A 114 25.39 24.31 -15.81
N ALA A 115 26.69 24.02 -15.70
CA ALA A 115 27.73 24.67 -16.50
C ALA A 115 27.53 24.43 -18.01
N ARG A 116 27.01 23.26 -18.41
CA ARG A 116 26.67 22.96 -19.82
C ARG A 116 25.69 23.97 -20.42
N TYR A 117 24.72 24.42 -19.63
CA TYR A 117 23.67 25.34 -20.08
C TYR A 117 23.93 26.81 -19.67
N ALA A 118 24.92 27.07 -18.81
CA ALA A 118 25.33 28.43 -18.41
C ALA A 118 26.12 29.19 -19.50
N ALA A 119 26.83 28.48 -20.38
CA ALA A 119 27.57 29.11 -21.48
C ALA A 119 26.63 29.60 -22.60
N ALA A 120 25.50 28.90 -22.83
CA ALA A 120 24.48 29.30 -23.79
C ALA A 120 23.78 30.62 -23.41
N THR A 121 23.77 30.98 -22.13
CA THR A 121 23.14 32.20 -21.61
C THR A 121 24.00 33.46 -21.67
N THR A 122 25.31 33.36 -21.97
CA THR A 122 26.25 34.50 -21.90
C THR A 122 26.96 34.87 -23.21
N GLY A 123 26.74 34.17 -24.33
CA GLY A 123 27.44 34.51 -25.57
C GLY A 123 26.92 33.95 -26.90
N GLY A 124 25.76 33.29 -26.96
CA GLY A 124 25.13 32.93 -28.24
C GLY A 124 24.51 34.16 -28.93
N PRO A 125 24.45 34.21 -30.28
CA PRO A 125 23.68 35.25 -30.96
C PRO A 125 22.27 35.24 -30.39
N LYS A 126 21.75 36.42 -29.99
CA LYS A 126 20.31 36.58 -29.66
C LYS A 126 19.39 36.20 -30.83
N ASP A 127 19.98 35.95 -31.99
CA ASP A 127 19.34 35.59 -33.25
C ASP A 127 19.22 34.08 -33.49
N ASP A 128 19.73 33.21 -32.59
CA ASP A 128 19.45 31.76 -32.64
C ASP A 128 18.25 31.38 -31.76
N LEU A 129 17.19 32.19 -31.83
CA LEU A 129 15.84 31.65 -31.81
C LEU A 129 15.63 31.02 -33.21
N GLY A 130 16.39 29.96 -33.52
CA GLY A 130 16.46 29.38 -34.86
C GLY A 130 15.06 29.30 -35.42
N GLU A 131 14.83 29.96 -36.57
CA GLU A 131 13.52 30.25 -37.17
C GLU A 131 12.50 29.15 -36.83
N VAL A 132 11.83 29.28 -35.68
CA VAL A 132 10.68 28.46 -35.38
C VAL A 132 9.67 29.03 -36.36
N PRO A 133 9.12 28.25 -37.32
CA PRO A 133 8.24 28.80 -38.35
C PRO A 133 6.91 29.35 -37.79
N TYR A 134 6.79 29.41 -36.46
CA TYR A 134 5.68 29.92 -35.69
C TYR A 134 6.18 31.12 -34.87
N THR A 135 5.89 32.32 -35.35
CA THR A 135 6.05 33.56 -34.59
C THR A 135 5.22 33.49 -33.30
N PHE A 136 5.83 33.87 -32.18
CA PHE A 136 5.17 34.00 -30.89
C PHE A 136 3.85 34.78 -31.05
N GLY A 137 2.72 34.16 -30.72
CA GLY A 137 1.48 34.87 -30.39
C GLY A 137 0.52 35.22 -31.53
N THR A 138 0.71 34.80 -32.78
CA THR A 138 -0.32 35.00 -33.83
C THR A 138 -0.69 33.68 -34.49
N PRO A 139 -1.90 33.11 -34.25
CA PRO A 139 -2.34 31.97 -35.04
C PRO A 139 -2.44 32.41 -36.51
N PRO A 140 -2.01 31.60 -37.48
CA PRO A 140 -2.11 31.96 -38.89
C PRO A 140 -3.59 32.25 -39.22
N ALA A 141 -3.86 33.46 -39.72
CA ALA A 141 -5.20 33.90 -40.13
C ALA A 141 -5.66 33.24 -41.45
N THR A 142 -4.84 32.39 -42.05
CA THR A 142 -5.12 31.69 -43.30
C THR A 142 -5.43 30.22 -43.04
N SER A 143 -6.60 29.79 -43.50
CA SER A 143 -6.95 28.37 -43.65
C SER A 143 -5.85 27.64 -44.43
N ALA A 144 -5.36 26.52 -43.89
CA ALA A 144 -4.43 25.65 -44.60
C ALA A 144 -5.05 25.21 -45.94
N ALA A 145 -4.28 25.32 -47.03
CA ALA A 145 -4.71 24.84 -48.32
C ALA A 145 -4.89 23.31 -48.28
N LEU A 146 -6.10 22.85 -48.55
CA LEU A 146 -6.44 21.43 -48.62
C LEU A 146 -5.66 20.79 -49.79
N ARG A 147 -4.54 20.13 -49.50
CA ARG A 147 -3.83 19.32 -50.49
C ARG A 147 -4.51 17.95 -50.58
N MET A 148 -5.47 17.84 -51.50
CA MET A 148 -5.98 16.54 -51.94
C MET A 148 -4.83 15.77 -52.61
N GLN A 149 -4.54 14.57 -52.11
CA GLN A 149 -3.67 13.61 -52.80
C GLN A 149 -4.30 13.28 -54.16
N GLY A 150 -3.66 13.71 -55.25
CA GLY A 150 -4.00 13.24 -56.60
C GLY A 150 -3.72 11.73 -56.71
N PRO A 151 -4.50 10.98 -57.50
CA PRO A 151 -4.27 9.55 -57.69
C PRO A 151 -2.87 9.31 -58.27
N GLY A 152 -2.05 8.55 -57.56
CA GLY A 152 -0.67 8.28 -57.94
C GLY A 152 -0.59 7.55 -59.29
N SER A 153 0.13 8.13 -60.25
CA SER A 153 0.52 7.40 -61.45
C SER A 153 1.60 6.39 -61.09
N SER A 154 1.28 5.11 -61.23
CA SER A 154 2.22 4.01 -61.15
C SER A 154 3.19 4.02 -62.34
N THR A 155 4.46 4.30 -62.08
CA THR A 155 5.56 3.85 -62.94
C THR A 155 6.63 3.20 -62.08
N ALA A 156 6.45 1.90 -61.86
CA ALA A 156 7.48 1.04 -61.31
C ALA A 156 8.59 0.89 -62.36
N THR A 157 9.81 1.28 -62.01
CA THR A 157 11.03 0.74 -62.62
C THR A 157 11.93 0.24 -61.50
N ALA A 158 11.99 -1.08 -61.38
CA ALA A 158 12.92 -1.78 -60.52
C ALA A 158 14.28 -1.82 -61.21
N VAL A 159 15.32 -1.29 -60.56
CA VAL A 159 16.70 -1.70 -60.82
C VAL A 159 17.42 -1.79 -59.48
N GLY A 160 17.87 -3.01 -59.17
CA GLY A 160 18.68 -3.31 -58.01
C GLY A 160 20.08 -2.70 -58.12
N GLY A 161 20.54 -2.11 -57.02
CA GLY A 161 21.89 -1.62 -56.83
C GLY A 161 22.12 -1.35 -55.35
N LEU A 162 23.05 -2.11 -54.75
CA LEU A 162 23.49 -2.01 -53.36
C LEU A 162 24.35 -0.77 -53.13
N ASN A 163 23.74 0.41 -53.16
CA ASN A 163 24.29 1.63 -52.57
C ASN A 163 23.13 2.40 -51.93
N PRO A 164 23.16 2.68 -50.62
CA PRO A 164 22.15 3.55 -50.02
C PRO A 164 22.28 4.94 -50.65
N ASP A 165 21.17 5.44 -51.18
CA ASP A 165 21.07 6.78 -51.75
C ASP A 165 21.50 7.79 -50.66
N PRO A 166 22.25 8.88 -50.94
CA PRO A 166 22.50 9.92 -49.93
C PRO A 166 21.22 10.43 -49.25
N ALA A 167 20.05 10.30 -49.90
CA ALA A 167 18.72 10.54 -49.31
C ALA A 167 18.27 9.51 -48.24
N ASP A 168 18.85 8.29 -48.20
CA ASP A 168 18.62 7.27 -47.16
C ASP A 168 19.24 7.65 -45.80
N ARG A 169 20.14 8.64 -45.75
CA ARG A 169 20.79 9.10 -44.50
C ARG A 169 20.08 10.26 -43.82
N SER A 170 19.00 10.79 -44.40
CA SER A 170 18.28 11.91 -43.79
C SER A 170 17.35 11.41 -42.68
N PRO A 171 17.53 11.84 -41.42
CA PRO A 171 16.62 11.50 -40.32
C PRO A 171 15.20 12.07 -40.52
N THR A 172 14.98 12.90 -41.55
CA THR A 172 13.68 13.50 -41.88
C THR A 172 12.84 12.75 -42.91
N ARG A 173 13.34 11.62 -43.43
CA ARG A 173 12.65 10.86 -44.47
C ARG A 173 11.42 10.10 -43.93
N GLN A 174 10.33 10.13 -44.69
CA GLN A 174 9.19 9.23 -44.49
C GLN A 174 9.54 7.77 -44.86
N PRO A 175 9.16 6.79 -44.02
CA PRO A 175 9.39 5.38 -44.32
C PRO A 175 8.56 4.93 -45.53
N ARG A 176 9.12 4.03 -46.33
CA ARG A 176 8.41 3.39 -47.44
C ARG A 176 7.34 2.43 -46.90
N ARG A 177 6.37 2.07 -47.74
CA ARG A 177 5.33 1.10 -47.37
C ARG A 177 5.96 -0.24 -46.97
N GLY A 178 5.72 -0.67 -45.74
CA GLY A 178 6.27 -1.92 -45.18
C GLY A 178 7.70 -1.81 -44.66
N GLU A 179 8.31 -0.61 -44.70
CA GLU A 179 9.62 -0.35 -44.10
C GLU A 179 9.47 -0.05 -42.61
N SER A 180 10.32 -0.65 -41.79
CA SER A 180 10.35 -0.43 -40.34
C SER A 180 11.04 0.91 -40.02
N ALA A 181 10.30 1.82 -39.39
CA ALA A 181 10.73 3.19 -39.11
C ALA A 181 11.51 3.32 -37.79
N HIS A 182 12.63 2.62 -37.67
CA HIS A 182 13.44 2.56 -36.45
C HIS A 182 14.08 3.91 -36.06
N TRP A 183 14.31 4.80 -37.02
CA TRP A 183 14.92 6.12 -36.80
C TRP A 183 13.97 7.19 -36.23
N VAL A 184 12.66 6.90 -36.16
CA VAL A 184 11.67 7.86 -35.66
C VAL A 184 11.71 7.95 -34.14
N THR A 185 11.97 9.15 -33.62
CA THR A 185 11.92 9.45 -32.19
C THR A 185 10.48 9.30 -31.67
N ARG A 186 10.28 8.40 -30.70
CA ARG A 186 8.94 8.05 -30.15
C ARG A 186 8.69 8.58 -28.74
N THR A 187 9.63 9.36 -28.21
CA THR A 187 9.53 10.08 -26.94
C THR A 187 9.40 11.57 -27.22
N ALA A 188 8.70 12.28 -26.35
CA ALA A 188 8.50 13.72 -26.50
C ALA A 188 8.46 14.43 -25.14
N LEU A 189 9.09 15.60 -25.09
CA LEU A 189 8.86 16.58 -24.04
C LEU A 189 7.63 17.40 -24.44
N CYS A 190 6.72 17.62 -23.51
CA CYS A 190 5.50 18.38 -23.75
C CYS A 190 5.40 19.56 -22.79
N VAL A 191 4.97 20.71 -23.30
CA VAL A 191 4.75 21.93 -22.53
C VAL A 191 3.30 22.35 -22.68
N GLU A 192 2.56 22.40 -21.59
CA GLU A 192 1.14 22.78 -21.59
C GLU A 192 0.80 23.74 -20.45
N VAL A 193 -0.11 24.69 -20.68
CA VAL A 193 -0.65 25.55 -19.62
C VAL A 193 -1.98 24.98 -19.16
N ARG A 194 -2.09 24.68 -17.87
CA ARG A 194 -3.32 24.11 -17.29
C ARG A 194 -3.74 24.82 -16.02
N ASP A 195 -5.03 24.80 -15.77
CA ASP A 195 -5.57 25.16 -14.47
C ASP A 195 -5.42 23.97 -13.52
N PRO A 196 -4.62 24.07 -12.44
CA PRO A 196 -4.36 22.97 -11.51
C PRO A 196 -5.64 22.46 -10.85
N ARG A 197 -6.70 23.28 -10.77
CA ARG A 197 -7.97 22.89 -10.15
C ARG A 197 -8.70 21.81 -10.94
N ARG A 198 -8.42 21.67 -12.24
CA ARG A 198 -9.04 20.65 -13.10
C ARG A 198 -8.77 19.23 -12.63
N ALA A 199 -7.58 18.99 -12.06
CA ALA A 199 -7.22 17.69 -11.52
C ALA A 199 -8.07 17.28 -10.31
N ASN A 200 -8.66 18.27 -9.60
CA ASN A 200 -9.50 18.06 -8.43
C ASN A 200 -11.00 17.95 -8.77
N GLY A 201 -11.34 17.92 -10.06
CA GLY A 201 -12.69 17.73 -10.56
C GLY A 201 -13.59 18.97 -10.54
N PRO A 202 -14.83 18.85 -11.06
CA PRO A 202 -15.73 19.97 -11.33
C PRO A 202 -16.11 20.78 -10.08
N ALA A 203 -16.13 20.16 -8.90
CA ALA A 203 -16.43 20.84 -7.64
C ALA A 203 -15.34 21.87 -7.29
N ALA A 204 -14.07 21.54 -7.49
CA ALA A 204 -12.96 22.45 -7.23
C ALA A 204 -12.93 23.63 -8.21
N GLU A 205 -13.33 23.43 -9.46
CA GLU A 205 -13.40 24.50 -10.46
C GLU A 205 -14.51 25.53 -10.19
N LYS A 206 -15.61 25.12 -9.52
CA LYS A 206 -16.70 26.01 -9.11
C LYS A 206 -16.26 27.00 -8.00
N VAL A 207 -15.13 26.75 -7.34
CA VAL A 207 -14.60 27.55 -6.23
C VAL A 207 -13.30 28.26 -6.66
N GLY A 208 -13.22 29.57 -6.46
CA GLY A 208 -12.05 30.39 -6.81
C GLY A 208 -11.99 30.81 -8.30
N SER A 209 -10.86 31.41 -8.70
CA SER A 209 -10.64 31.94 -10.06
C SER A 209 -9.74 31.03 -10.90
N ALA A 210 -9.97 31.00 -12.21
CA ALA A 210 -9.10 30.29 -13.15
C ALA A 210 -7.67 30.82 -13.09
N SER A 211 -6.70 29.90 -13.13
CA SER A 211 -5.28 30.19 -13.16
C SER A 211 -4.60 29.34 -14.24
N GLY A 212 -3.45 29.81 -14.73
CA GLY A 212 -2.61 29.07 -15.66
C GLY A 212 -1.28 28.72 -15.01
N VAL A 213 -0.98 27.43 -14.91
CA VAL A 213 0.32 26.91 -14.48
C VAL A 213 0.97 26.23 -15.68
N LEU A 214 2.25 26.50 -15.90
CA LEU A 214 3.04 25.91 -16.98
C LEU A 214 3.56 24.54 -16.54
N TYR A 215 3.10 23.49 -17.20
CA TYR A 215 3.53 22.11 -16.97
C TYR A 215 4.53 21.67 -18.03
N ILE A 216 5.56 20.96 -17.60
CA ILE A 216 6.53 20.30 -18.46
C ILE A 216 6.45 18.79 -18.20
N PHE A 217 5.95 18.06 -19.18
CA PHE A 217 5.92 16.62 -19.18
C PHE A 217 7.29 16.08 -19.60
N MET A 218 7.91 15.35 -18.68
CA MET A 218 9.18 14.68 -18.88
C MET A 218 8.97 13.36 -19.65
N PRO A 219 9.69 13.14 -20.78
CA PRO A 219 9.64 11.87 -21.50
C PRO A 219 10.28 10.75 -20.67
N PRO A 220 9.96 9.47 -20.98
CA PRO A 220 10.64 8.36 -20.33
C PRO A 220 12.08 8.27 -20.85
N LEU A 221 13.04 8.14 -19.93
CA LEU A 221 14.47 8.07 -20.22
C LEU A 221 15.07 6.84 -19.54
N ALA A 222 15.97 6.14 -20.24
CA ALA A 222 16.57 4.89 -19.74
C ALA A 222 17.64 5.11 -18.65
N ARG A 223 18.29 6.29 -18.65
CA ARG A 223 19.41 6.61 -17.74
C ARG A 223 19.08 7.80 -16.85
N LEU A 224 19.49 7.71 -15.58
CA LEU A 224 19.33 8.82 -14.65
C LEU A 224 20.16 10.03 -15.08
N GLU A 225 21.36 9.82 -15.64
CA GLU A 225 22.22 10.91 -16.10
C GLU A 225 21.53 11.74 -17.19
N ASP A 226 20.82 11.10 -18.12
CA ASP A 226 20.08 11.78 -19.19
C ASP A 226 18.88 12.55 -18.64
N TYR A 227 18.20 11.97 -17.62
CA TYR A 227 17.10 12.65 -16.94
C TYR A 227 17.57 13.91 -16.20
N LEU A 228 18.68 13.83 -15.47
CA LEU A 228 19.25 14.98 -14.75
C LEU A 228 19.76 16.07 -15.70
N ASP A 229 20.31 15.69 -16.85
CA ASP A 229 20.73 16.63 -17.89
C ASP A 229 19.53 17.37 -18.49
N LEU A 230 18.42 16.67 -18.77
CA LEU A 230 17.17 17.29 -19.24
C LEU A 230 16.56 18.21 -18.18
N VAL A 231 16.57 17.82 -16.90
CA VAL A 231 16.14 18.68 -15.79
C VAL A 231 16.99 19.96 -15.75
N ALA A 232 18.31 19.87 -15.89
CA ALA A 232 19.18 21.04 -15.92
C ALA A 232 18.90 21.96 -17.12
N ALA A 233 18.60 21.41 -18.30
CA ALA A 233 18.18 22.17 -19.47
C ALA A 233 16.86 22.93 -19.23
N VAL A 234 15.89 22.24 -18.63
CA VAL A 234 14.58 22.79 -18.26
C VAL A 234 14.72 23.89 -17.19
N GLU A 235 15.51 23.67 -16.14
CA GLU A 235 15.80 24.66 -15.10
C GLU A 235 16.47 25.92 -15.66
N ALA A 236 17.48 25.74 -16.54
CA ALA A 236 18.17 26.85 -17.18
C ALA A 236 17.22 27.68 -18.05
N THR A 237 16.38 27.01 -18.84
CA THR A 237 15.37 27.65 -19.70
C THR A 237 14.33 28.41 -18.86
N ALA A 238 13.81 27.78 -17.80
CA ALA A 238 12.83 28.42 -16.90
C ALA A 238 13.42 29.66 -16.21
N THR A 239 14.69 29.58 -15.78
CA THR A 239 15.42 30.70 -15.18
C THR A 239 15.63 31.83 -16.17
N GLN A 240 16.08 31.52 -17.39
CA GLN A 240 16.31 32.49 -18.46
C GLN A 240 15.02 33.23 -18.85
N LEU A 241 13.90 32.51 -18.93
CA LEU A 241 12.60 33.08 -19.27
C LEU A 241 11.87 33.72 -18.08
N GLY A 242 12.37 33.54 -16.86
CA GLY A 242 11.73 34.06 -15.64
C GLY A 242 10.37 33.44 -15.33
N VAL A 243 10.14 32.19 -15.74
CA VAL A 243 8.86 31.48 -15.56
C VAL A 243 8.93 30.44 -14.44
N LYS A 244 7.79 30.19 -13.79
CA LYS A 244 7.63 29.07 -12.86
C LYS A 244 6.99 27.90 -13.60
N ILE A 245 7.48 26.70 -13.33
CA ILE A 245 7.04 25.47 -14.00
C ILE A 245 6.63 24.42 -12.97
N VAL A 246 5.86 23.45 -13.41
CA VAL A 246 5.62 22.18 -12.71
C VAL A 246 6.08 21.05 -13.62
N MET A 247 6.98 20.20 -13.13
CA MET A 247 7.41 19.01 -13.85
C MET A 247 6.43 17.85 -13.58
N GLU A 248 6.12 17.07 -14.60
CA GLU A 248 5.25 15.90 -14.51
C GLU A 248 5.64 14.85 -15.55
N GLY A 249 4.83 13.80 -15.71
CA GLY A 249 5.09 12.73 -16.67
C GLY A 249 5.93 11.62 -16.08
N TYR A 250 6.87 11.08 -16.85
CA TYR A 250 7.65 9.94 -16.40
C TYR A 250 8.66 10.36 -15.32
N PRO A 251 8.75 9.63 -14.19
CA PRO A 251 9.75 9.89 -13.16
C PRO A 251 11.15 9.55 -13.68
N PRO A 252 12.22 10.00 -12.99
CA PRO A 252 13.56 9.50 -13.26
C PRO A 252 13.59 7.96 -13.20
N PRO A 253 14.37 7.29 -14.07
CA PRO A 253 14.52 5.85 -14.00
C PRO A 253 15.11 5.44 -12.64
N ARG A 254 14.76 4.23 -12.18
CA ARG A 254 15.18 3.72 -10.88
C ARG A 254 16.71 3.64 -10.80
N ASP A 255 17.28 4.27 -9.77
CA ASP A 255 18.72 4.29 -9.54
C ASP A 255 19.02 4.35 -8.03
N PRO A 256 19.93 3.51 -7.50
CA PRO A 256 20.27 3.49 -6.08
C PRO A 256 20.95 4.79 -5.59
N ARG A 257 21.47 5.63 -6.49
CA ARG A 257 22.10 6.92 -6.15
C ARG A 257 21.08 8.03 -5.90
N LEU A 258 19.79 7.80 -6.22
CA LEU A 258 18.71 8.77 -6.05
C LEU A 258 17.87 8.43 -4.82
N LYS A 259 17.71 9.40 -3.91
CA LYS A 259 16.71 9.32 -2.83
C LYS A 259 15.35 9.75 -3.39
N MET A 260 14.33 8.93 -3.16
CA MET A 260 12.96 9.19 -3.62
C MET A 260 12.00 9.21 -2.43
N LEU A 261 11.21 10.27 -2.34
CA LEU A 261 10.02 10.36 -1.52
C LEU A 261 8.83 10.44 -2.48
N ALA A 262 7.89 9.51 -2.40
CA ALA A 262 6.69 9.53 -3.22
C ALA A 262 5.45 9.66 -2.33
N VAL A 263 4.58 10.61 -2.66
CA VAL A 263 3.32 10.87 -1.97
C VAL A 263 2.18 10.63 -2.96
N THR A 264 1.36 9.61 -2.71
CA THR A 264 0.30 9.17 -3.62
C THR A 264 -1.05 9.25 -2.91
N PRO A 265 -2.10 9.80 -3.53
CA PRO A 265 -3.44 9.75 -2.96
C PRO A 265 -4.04 8.35 -3.09
N ASP A 266 -4.59 7.84 -1.99
CA ASP A 266 -5.36 6.60 -1.94
C ASP A 266 -6.77 6.90 -1.42
N PRO A 267 -7.78 6.02 -1.68
CA PRO A 267 -9.13 6.25 -1.18
C PRO A 267 -9.19 6.45 0.34
N GLY A 268 -9.38 7.71 0.78
CA GLY A 268 -9.50 8.10 2.18
C GLY A 268 -8.18 8.28 2.94
N VAL A 269 -7.02 8.08 2.31
CA VAL A 269 -5.68 8.22 2.92
C VAL A 269 -4.67 8.76 1.92
N ILE A 270 -3.47 9.13 2.39
CA ILE A 270 -2.32 9.33 1.50
C ILE A 270 -1.27 8.27 1.81
N GLU A 271 -0.67 7.71 0.77
CA GLU A 271 0.46 6.80 0.88
C GLU A 271 1.76 7.60 0.75
N VAL A 272 2.67 7.45 1.71
CA VAL A 272 3.98 8.11 1.67
C VAL A 272 5.07 7.04 1.66
N ASN A 273 5.66 6.83 0.49
CA ASN A 273 6.80 5.93 0.28
C ASN A 273 8.10 6.68 0.56
N ILE A 274 8.83 6.26 1.58
CA ILE A 274 10.00 6.97 2.10
C ILE A 274 11.30 6.35 1.60
N HIS A 275 12.34 7.16 1.44
CA HIS A 275 13.67 6.69 1.09
C HIS A 275 14.29 5.87 2.24
N PRO A 276 15.24 4.96 1.94
CA PRO A 276 15.92 4.18 2.97
C PRO A 276 16.64 5.05 4.02
N ALA A 277 16.61 4.59 5.27
CA ALA A 277 17.45 5.12 6.35
C ALA A 277 18.73 4.29 6.50
N HIS A 278 19.90 4.94 6.59
CA HIS A 278 21.19 4.25 6.65
C HIS A 278 21.61 3.85 8.07
N ASN A 279 21.00 4.47 9.08
CA ASN A 279 21.28 4.20 10.48
C ASN A 279 20.02 4.44 11.32
N TRP A 280 20.10 4.06 12.60
CA TRP A 280 18.97 4.19 13.53
C TRP A 280 18.52 5.64 13.72
N LYS A 281 19.46 6.58 13.79
CA LYS A 281 19.15 8.00 13.99
C LYS A 281 18.34 8.56 12.82
N GLU A 282 18.76 8.28 11.58
CA GLU A 282 18.00 8.67 10.39
C GLU A 282 16.60 8.07 10.36
N LEU A 283 16.44 6.80 10.76
CA LEU A 283 15.14 6.14 10.81
C LEU A 283 14.18 6.85 11.78
N VAL A 284 14.68 7.20 12.97
CA VAL A 284 13.94 7.98 13.97
C VAL A 284 13.60 9.35 13.42
N ASP A 285 14.59 10.08 12.90
CA ASP A 285 14.41 11.43 12.36
C ASP A 285 13.38 11.46 11.23
N HIS A 286 13.45 10.52 10.27
CA HIS A 286 12.48 10.40 9.19
C HIS A 286 11.07 10.10 9.71
N THR A 287 10.94 9.17 10.67
CA THR A 287 9.64 8.78 11.22
C THR A 287 9.01 9.94 11.99
N GLU A 288 9.75 10.59 12.89
CA GLU A 288 9.23 11.73 13.65
C GLU A 288 8.87 12.91 12.73
N PHE A 289 9.70 13.18 11.71
CA PHE A 289 9.40 14.21 10.72
C PHE A 289 8.08 13.95 9.99
N LEU A 290 7.83 12.72 9.53
CA LEU A 290 6.60 12.37 8.81
C LEU A 290 5.35 12.55 9.66
N TYR A 291 5.39 12.10 10.92
CA TYR A 291 4.28 12.29 11.85
C TYR A 291 4.03 13.78 12.13
N ASN A 292 5.09 14.57 12.32
CA ASN A 292 4.97 16.01 12.53
C ASN A 292 4.43 16.73 11.27
N ALA A 293 4.96 16.40 10.09
CA ALA A 293 4.50 16.98 8.83
C ALA A 293 3.03 16.63 8.53
N ALA A 294 2.61 15.39 8.84
CA ALA A 294 1.21 14.99 8.75
C ALA A 294 0.33 15.86 9.67
N PHE A 295 0.73 16.02 10.94
CA PHE A 295 0.02 16.85 11.89
C PHE A 295 -0.08 18.33 11.44
N GLU A 296 1.03 18.93 11.02
CA GLU A 296 1.08 20.32 10.53
C GLU A 296 0.22 20.55 9.27
N THR A 297 0.02 19.50 8.47
CA THR A 297 -0.82 19.51 7.27
C THR A 297 -2.27 19.06 7.53
N ARG A 298 -2.66 18.90 8.80
CA ARG A 298 -4.00 18.46 9.25
C ARG A 298 -4.38 17.03 8.82
N LEU A 299 -3.37 16.21 8.58
CA LEU A 299 -3.50 14.77 8.42
C LEU A 299 -3.28 14.09 9.77
N SER A 300 -3.77 12.86 9.91
CA SER A 300 -3.61 12.06 11.13
C SER A 300 -3.28 10.62 10.77
N ALA A 301 -2.51 9.94 11.65
CA ALA A 301 -2.21 8.51 11.55
C ALA A 301 -3.31 7.63 12.17
N GLU A 302 -4.34 8.25 12.74
CA GLU A 302 -5.43 7.61 13.46
C GLU A 302 -6.80 8.15 13.01
N LYS A 303 -7.85 7.37 13.28
CA LYS A 303 -9.25 7.80 13.14
C LYS A 303 -10.12 7.21 14.23
N PHE A 304 -11.30 7.79 14.41
CA PHE A 304 -12.34 7.24 15.27
C PHE A 304 -13.44 6.61 14.43
N MET A 305 -13.88 5.42 14.83
CA MET A 305 -15.07 4.77 14.30
C MET A 305 -16.34 5.49 14.81
N THR A 306 -17.48 5.25 14.19
CA THR A 306 -18.77 5.86 14.58
C THR A 306 -19.15 5.58 16.03
N ASP A 307 -18.72 4.46 16.58
CA ASP A 307 -18.96 4.06 17.96
C ASP A 307 -17.93 4.60 18.96
N GLY A 308 -17.00 5.43 18.48
CA GLY A 308 -15.92 6.03 19.24
C GLY A 308 -14.67 5.18 19.36
N ARG A 309 -14.60 3.94 18.82
CA ARG A 309 -13.36 3.15 18.86
C ARG A 309 -12.23 3.84 18.13
N HIS A 310 -11.04 3.76 18.71
CA HIS A 310 -9.80 4.31 18.15
C HIS A 310 -9.15 3.25 17.25
N THR A 311 -8.77 3.63 16.02
CA THR A 311 -8.22 2.70 15.03
C THR A 311 -7.24 3.45 14.11
N GLY A 312 -6.41 2.72 13.36
CA GLY A 312 -5.52 3.32 12.38
C GLY A 312 -6.29 3.85 11.17
N THR A 313 -5.61 4.57 10.29
CA THR A 313 -6.24 5.15 9.07
C THR A 313 -6.90 4.09 8.17
N GLY A 314 -6.35 2.87 8.15
CA GLY A 314 -6.77 1.76 7.29
C GLY A 314 -5.89 1.56 6.05
N GLY A 315 -4.90 2.43 5.81
CA GLY A 315 -3.93 2.32 4.72
C GLY A 315 -2.75 1.38 4.99
N GLY A 316 -2.60 0.89 6.23
CA GLY A 316 -1.47 0.07 6.67
C GLY A 316 -0.18 0.87 6.94
N ASN A 317 0.80 0.22 7.56
CA ASN A 317 2.13 0.74 7.90
C ASN A 317 3.20 -0.27 7.46
N HIS A 318 3.42 -0.38 6.15
CA HIS A 318 4.29 -1.42 5.62
C HIS A 318 5.76 -1.15 5.96
N PHE A 319 6.46 -2.16 6.48
CA PHE A 319 7.89 -2.09 6.74
C PHE A 319 8.67 -2.81 5.66
N VAL A 320 9.49 -2.07 4.91
CA VAL A 320 10.36 -2.63 3.88
C VAL A 320 11.78 -2.73 4.42
N MET A 321 12.36 -3.92 4.37
CA MET A 321 13.70 -4.22 4.86
C MET A 321 14.58 -4.79 3.76
N GLY A 322 15.87 -4.51 3.81
CA GLY A 322 16.85 -5.09 2.91
C GLY A 322 18.19 -4.37 3.00
N GLY A 323 19.03 -4.57 1.97
CA GLY A 323 20.31 -3.88 1.80
C GLY A 323 20.18 -2.64 0.91
N ALA A 324 21.26 -1.83 0.86
CA ALA A 324 21.34 -0.71 -0.07
C ALA A 324 21.33 -1.18 -1.54
N THR A 325 21.89 -2.36 -1.79
CA THR A 325 21.81 -3.09 -3.06
C THR A 325 21.24 -4.49 -2.83
N PRO A 326 20.75 -5.18 -3.88
CA PRO A 326 20.33 -6.58 -3.74
C PRO A 326 21.43 -7.49 -3.19
N ALA A 327 22.70 -7.24 -3.56
CA ALA A 327 23.85 -8.00 -3.06
C ALA A 327 24.09 -7.81 -1.55
N ASP A 328 23.70 -6.65 -1.00
CA ASP A 328 23.78 -6.36 0.43
C ASP A 328 22.58 -6.89 1.23
N SER A 329 21.55 -7.42 0.56
CA SER A 329 20.34 -7.90 1.23
C SER A 329 20.66 -9.03 2.21
N PRO A 330 20.27 -8.91 3.50
CA PRO A 330 20.50 -9.97 4.47
C PRO A 330 19.71 -11.25 4.10
N PHE A 331 18.55 -11.09 3.47
CA PHE A 331 17.68 -12.19 3.06
C PHE A 331 18.25 -12.98 1.86
N LEU A 332 19.01 -12.33 0.98
CA LEU A 332 19.67 -13.01 -0.15
C LEU A 332 21.03 -13.60 0.25
N ARG A 333 21.77 -12.92 1.13
CA ARG A 333 23.06 -13.41 1.64
C ARG A 333 22.90 -14.63 2.56
N ARG A 334 21.84 -14.66 3.36
CA ARG A 334 21.52 -15.75 4.29
C ARG A 334 20.00 -16.06 4.25
N PRO A 335 19.53 -16.85 3.27
CA PRO A 335 18.11 -17.19 3.11
C PRO A 335 17.44 -17.81 4.36
N GLU A 336 18.23 -18.45 5.22
CA GLU A 336 17.80 -19.01 6.50
C GLU A 336 17.24 -17.93 7.47
N LEU A 337 17.61 -16.67 7.27
CA LEU A 337 17.07 -15.53 8.01
C LEU A 337 15.57 -15.34 7.71
N LEU A 338 15.19 -15.35 6.43
CA LEU A 338 13.78 -15.24 6.03
C LEU A 338 12.98 -16.44 6.54
N ALA A 339 13.57 -17.64 6.44
CA ALA A 339 12.98 -18.85 7.02
C ALA A 339 12.74 -18.71 8.54
N SER A 340 13.72 -18.17 9.27
CA SER A 340 13.62 -17.93 10.72
C SER A 340 12.50 -16.94 11.05
N LEU A 341 12.41 -15.82 10.31
CA LEU A 341 11.36 -14.82 10.52
C LEU A 341 9.96 -15.41 10.27
N LEU A 342 9.77 -16.11 9.15
CA LEU A 342 8.50 -16.76 8.82
C LEU A 342 8.08 -17.76 9.91
N LEU A 343 9.00 -18.62 10.32
CA LEU A 343 8.76 -19.63 11.34
C LEU A 343 8.49 -19.02 12.72
N TYR A 344 9.22 -17.97 13.09
CA TYR A 344 9.04 -17.29 14.37
C TYR A 344 7.71 -16.53 14.44
N TRP A 345 7.34 -15.79 13.39
CA TRP A 345 6.01 -15.16 13.29
C TRP A 345 4.89 -16.19 13.30
N HIS A 346 5.10 -17.32 12.63
CA HIS A 346 4.13 -18.42 12.62
C HIS A 346 3.92 -18.98 14.03
N ASN A 347 5.01 -19.24 14.75
CA ASN A 347 5.00 -19.79 16.10
C ASN A 347 4.64 -18.77 17.20
N HIS A 348 4.63 -17.47 16.91
CA HIS A 348 4.21 -16.42 17.84
C HIS A 348 3.12 -15.53 17.22
N PRO A 349 1.84 -15.95 17.25
CA PRO A 349 0.73 -15.21 16.66
C PRO A 349 0.58 -13.77 17.15
N SER A 350 1.10 -13.45 18.34
CA SER A 350 1.10 -12.07 18.86
C SER A 350 1.82 -11.09 17.93
N LEU A 351 2.85 -11.52 17.21
CA LEU A 351 3.58 -10.67 16.26
C LEU A 351 2.76 -10.26 15.04
N SER A 352 1.70 -11.00 14.72
CA SER A 352 0.70 -10.60 13.73
C SER A 352 -0.42 -9.79 14.38
N TYR A 353 -1.04 -10.32 15.43
CA TYR A 353 -2.31 -9.78 15.95
C TYR A 353 -2.19 -8.55 16.84
N LEU A 354 -1.05 -8.35 17.52
CA LEU A 354 -0.84 -7.15 18.33
C LEU A 354 -0.77 -5.89 17.43
N PHE A 355 -0.19 -6.03 16.25
CA PHE A 355 0.11 -4.92 15.36
C PHE A 355 -0.81 -4.82 14.12
N SER A 356 -1.64 -5.83 13.84
CA SER A 356 -2.55 -5.88 12.68
C SER A 356 -3.60 -4.77 12.69
N GLY A 357 -4.33 -4.54 11.60
CA GLY A 357 -5.57 -3.75 11.66
C GLY A 357 -6.73 -4.50 12.34
N MET A 358 -7.93 -3.91 12.33
CA MET A 358 -9.16 -4.60 12.75
C MET A 358 -9.63 -5.66 11.74
N PHE A 359 -9.29 -5.48 10.46
CA PHE A 359 -9.65 -6.41 9.40
C PHE A 359 -8.59 -7.50 9.27
N ILE A 360 -8.77 -8.60 10.02
CA ILE A 360 -7.91 -9.78 10.03
C ILE A 360 -8.61 -11.01 9.42
N GLY A 361 -7.87 -12.10 9.24
CA GLY A 361 -8.40 -13.35 8.71
C GLY A 361 -8.07 -13.57 7.23
N PRO A 362 -8.58 -14.66 6.63
CA PRO A 362 -8.15 -15.17 5.32
C PRO A 362 -8.35 -14.20 4.15
N THR A 363 -9.29 -13.27 4.29
CA THR A 363 -9.66 -12.29 3.26
C THR A 363 -9.16 -10.88 3.58
N SER A 364 -8.34 -10.73 4.63
CA SER A 364 -7.73 -9.46 5.01
C SER A 364 -6.75 -8.92 3.98
N GLN A 365 -6.21 -7.72 4.19
CA GLN A 365 -5.22 -7.13 3.28
C GLN A 365 -3.86 -7.84 3.32
N ALA A 366 -3.56 -8.52 4.44
CA ALA A 366 -2.29 -9.18 4.69
C ALA A 366 -2.47 -10.44 5.59
N PRO A 367 -3.25 -11.46 5.16
CA PRO A 367 -3.46 -12.69 5.92
C PRO A 367 -2.15 -13.39 6.28
N ARG A 368 -2.16 -14.07 7.44
CA ARG A 368 -1.14 -15.05 7.78
C ARG A 368 -1.26 -16.27 6.87
N VAL A 369 -0.14 -16.99 6.72
CA VAL A 369 -0.05 -18.20 5.90
C VAL A 369 -1.01 -19.32 6.33
N ASP A 370 -1.42 -19.33 7.60
CA ASP A 370 -2.25 -20.38 8.21
C ASP A 370 -3.73 -20.01 8.39
N GLU A 371 -4.16 -18.84 7.90
CA GLU A 371 -5.55 -18.38 8.05
C GLU A 371 -6.49 -18.85 6.92
N ALA A 372 -5.94 -19.18 5.75
CA ALA A 372 -6.71 -19.47 4.55
C ALA A 372 -6.79 -20.96 4.19
N ARG A 373 -5.65 -21.65 4.22
CA ARG A 373 -5.50 -23.01 3.73
C ARG A 373 -4.76 -23.87 4.75
N ASN A 374 -5.44 -24.86 5.29
CA ASN A 374 -4.90 -25.70 6.37
C ASN A 374 -3.67 -26.52 5.93
N ASP A 375 -3.56 -26.87 4.65
CA ASP A 375 -2.43 -27.56 4.04
C ASP A 375 -1.22 -26.65 3.79
N GLN A 376 -1.41 -25.33 3.75
CA GLN A 376 -0.36 -24.35 3.44
C GLN A 376 0.78 -24.37 4.46
N VAL A 377 0.48 -24.67 5.72
CA VAL A 377 1.50 -24.82 6.77
C VAL A 377 2.37 -26.06 6.55
N TYR A 378 1.83 -27.11 5.91
CA TYR A 378 2.61 -28.31 5.56
C TYR A 378 3.57 -28.00 4.43
N GLU A 379 3.09 -27.30 3.40
CA GLU A 379 3.92 -26.83 2.29
C GLU A 379 4.99 -25.83 2.76
N LEU A 380 4.66 -24.93 3.70
CA LEU A 380 5.64 -24.02 4.30
C LEU A 380 6.76 -24.80 4.97
N GLU A 381 6.45 -25.82 5.78
CA GLU A 381 7.46 -26.63 6.44
C GLU A 381 8.42 -27.30 5.44
N ILE A 382 7.90 -27.81 4.32
CA ILE A 382 8.72 -28.37 3.23
C ILE A 382 9.59 -27.27 2.63
N ALA A 383 9.04 -26.11 2.33
CA ALA A 383 9.78 -24.99 1.76
C ALA A 383 10.93 -24.52 2.66
N LEU A 384 10.72 -24.42 3.98
CA LEU A 384 11.77 -24.07 4.93
C LEU A 384 12.90 -25.12 4.94
N LYS A 385 12.56 -26.42 4.87
CA LYS A 385 13.55 -27.51 4.75
C LYS A 385 14.32 -27.44 3.43
N GLU A 386 13.63 -27.17 2.32
CA GLU A 386 14.28 -27.05 1.01
C GLU A 386 15.19 -25.81 0.94
N ILE A 387 14.88 -24.70 1.61
CA ILE A 387 15.82 -23.57 1.74
C ILE A 387 17.11 -24.02 2.43
N ALA A 388 17.00 -24.71 3.57
CA ALA A 388 18.18 -25.20 4.31
C ALA A 388 19.00 -26.21 3.50
N LYS A 389 18.35 -27.16 2.83
CA LYS A 389 19.00 -28.15 1.97
C LYS A 389 19.69 -27.52 0.76
N ASN A 390 19.05 -26.58 0.08
CA ASN A 390 19.69 -25.87 -1.03
C ASN A 390 20.88 -25.03 -0.55
N ARG A 391 20.81 -24.48 0.67
CA ARG A 391 21.95 -23.81 1.28
C ARG A 391 23.13 -24.74 1.51
N GLU A 392 22.91 -26.00 1.92
CA GLU A 392 23.97 -27.01 2.04
C GLU A 392 24.61 -27.35 0.68
N ILE A 393 23.82 -27.39 -0.39
CA ILE A 393 24.28 -27.72 -1.75
C ILE A 393 25.10 -26.58 -2.37
N TYR A 394 24.57 -25.35 -2.33
CA TYR A 394 25.15 -24.21 -3.05
C TYR A 394 26.05 -23.30 -2.18
N GLY A 395 26.00 -23.46 -0.86
CA GLY A 395 26.71 -22.61 0.09
C GLY A 395 26.34 -21.13 -0.07
N GLN A 396 27.36 -20.26 -0.03
CA GLN A 396 27.18 -18.81 -0.22
C GLN A 396 26.70 -18.40 -1.61
N ASN A 397 26.81 -19.31 -2.60
CA ASN A 397 26.46 -19.04 -3.99
C ASN A 397 25.04 -19.53 -4.36
N MET A 398 24.18 -19.78 -3.36
CA MET A 398 22.78 -20.16 -3.60
C MET A 398 22.10 -19.12 -4.50
N PRO A 399 21.53 -19.52 -5.65
CA PRO A 399 20.89 -18.57 -6.54
C PRO A 399 19.70 -17.87 -5.85
N ALA A 400 19.67 -16.53 -5.86
CA ALA A 400 18.64 -15.74 -5.18
C ALA A 400 17.21 -16.04 -5.64
N TRP A 401 17.02 -16.37 -6.93
CA TRP A 401 15.72 -16.74 -7.49
C TRP A 401 15.16 -18.05 -6.90
N LEU A 402 16.02 -18.91 -6.35
CA LEU A 402 15.59 -20.18 -5.77
C LEU A 402 14.79 -19.93 -4.49
N VAL A 403 15.24 -18.99 -3.64
CA VAL A 403 14.52 -18.57 -2.42
C VAL A 403 13.13 -18.03 -2.78
N ASP A 404 13.06 -17.17 -3.80
CA ASP A 404 11.81 -16.61 -4.30
C ASP A 404 10.86 -17.72 -4.79
N ARG A 405 11.32 -18.62 -5.66
CA ARG A 405 10.48 -19.69 -6.23
C ARG A 405 10.04 -20.72 -5.20
N THR A 406 10.83 -20.95 -4.15
CA THR A 406 10.46 -21.84 -3.05
C THR A 406 9.31 -21.26 -2.21
N LEU A 407 9.22 -19.93 -2.05
CA LEU A 407 8.24 -19.30 -1.15
C LEU A 407 7.07 -18.63 -1.87
N ARG A 408 7.23 -18.19 -3.13
CA ARG A 408 6.26 -17.32 -3.83
C ARG A 408 4.85 -17.85 -3.90
N ASN A 409 4.67 -19.16 -4.09
CA ASN A 409 3.34 -19.77 -4.18
C ASN A 409 2.80 -20.23 -2.81
N ILE A 410 3.59 -20.07 -1.75
CA ILE A 410 3.19 -20.31 -0.36
C ILE A 410 2.84 -18.99 0.32
N LEU A 411 3.52 -17.90 0.00
CA LEU A 411 3.25 -16.56 0.54
C LEU A 411 2.23 -15.82 -0.34
N ILE A 412 0.98 -16.29 -0.30
CA ILE A 412 -0.15 -15.77 -1.09
C ILE A 412 -1.43 -15.74 -0.27
N ASP A 413 -2.34 -14.85 -0.65
CA ASP A 413 -3.72 -14.86 -0.14
C ASP A 413 -4.58 -15.98 -0.75
N VAL A 414 -5.87 -16.02 -0.37
CA VAL A 414 -6.87 -16.96 -0.90
C VAL A 414 -7.08 -16.88 -2.42
N SER A 415 -6.76 -15.74 -3.04
CA SER A 415 -6.89 -15.52 -4.49
C SER A 415 -5.60 -15.81 -5.27
N GLY A 416 -4.52 -16.15 -4.59
CA GLY A 416 -3.19 -16.34 -5.19
C GLY A 416 -2.37 -15.06 -5.34
N ASN A 417 -2.76 -13.97 -4.68
CA ASN A 417 -2.06 -12.70 -4.75
C ASN A 417 -0.91 -12.64 -3.73
N THR A 418 0.32 -12.53 -4.23
CA THR A 418 1.56 -12.42 -3.45
C THR A 418 1.69 -11.09 -2.70
N HIS A 419 1.20 -10.00 -3.31
CA HIS A 419 1.21 -8.66 -2.73
C HIS A 419 0.29 -8.55 -1.50
N ARG A 420 -0.59 -9.51 -1.28
CA ARG A 420 -1.50 -9.58 -0.12
C ARG A 420 -1.02 -10.57 0.95
N SER A 421 0.22 -11.05 0.89
CA SER A 421 0.77 -11.84 2.01
C SER A 421 1.26 -10.93 3.14
N GLU A 422 1.16 -11.39 4.39
CA GLU A 422 1.82 -10.76 5.54
C GLU A 422 3.32 -10.53 5.29
N PHE A 423 3.99 -11.54 4.71
CA PHE A 423 5.38 -11.48 4.26
C PHE A 423 5.40 -11.40 2.73
N CYS A 424 5.42 -10.18 2.21
CA CYS A 424 5.44 -9.92 0.78
C CYS A 424 6.86 -9.99 0.23
N ILE A 425 7.09 -10.92 -0.69
CA ILE A 425 8.39 -11.15 -1.35
C ILE A 425 8.43 -10.67 -2.81
N ASP A 426 7.45 -9.86 -3.24
CA ASP A 426 7.42 -9.31 -4.61
C ASP A 426 8.64 -8.45 -4.94
N LYS A 427 9.20 -7.81 -3.91
CA LYS A 427 10.41 -6.98 -3.99
C LYS A 427 11.69 -7.77 -3.64
N LEU A 428 11.62 -9.09 -3.44
CA LEU A 428 12.77 -9.90 -3.03
C LEU A 428 13.66 -10.24 -4.23
N TYR A 429 13.31 -11.23 -5.05
CA TYR A 429 14.09 -11.60 -6.22
C TYR A 429 13.26 -12.34 -7.28
N SER A 430 12.40 -11.63 -8.01
CA SER A 430 11.70 -12.23 -9.15
C SER A 430 12.66 -12.43 -10.34
N PRO A 431 12.77 -13.66 -10.90
CA PRO A 431 13.58 -13.87 -12.11
C PRO A 431 12.93 -13.26 -13.36
N ASP A 432 11.64 -12.92 -13.33
CA ASP A 432 10.85 -12.54 -14.50
C ASP A 432 11.07 -11.07 -14.92
N SER A 433 11.54 -10.22 -14.01
CA SER A 433 11.78 -8.79 -14.27
C SER A 433 12.96 -8.25 -13.46
N SER A 434 13.73 -7.33 -14.03
CA SER A 434 14.76 -6.57 -13.30
C SER A 434 14.16 -5.71 -12.18
N THR A 435 12.93 -5.21 -12.33
CA THR A 435 12.25 -4.39 -11.31
C THR A 435 11.89 -5.16 -10.03
N GLY A 436 11.80 -6.50 -10.12
CA GLY A 436 11.53 -7.39 -8.99
C GLY A 436 12.77 -7.92 -8.27
N ARG A 437 13.98 -7.54 -8.68
CA ARG A 437 15.26 -8.01 -8.11
C ARG A 437 15.87 -6.98 -7.16
N LEU A 438 15.14 -6.65 -6.10
CA LEU A 438 15.53 -5.56 -5.20
C LEU A 438 16.17 -6.04 -3.89
N GLY A 439 16.03 -7.33 -3.56
CA GLY A 439 16.51 -7.91 -2.31
C GLY A 439 15.75 -7.40 -1.08
N LEU A 440 14.50 -6.97 -1.25
CA LEU A 440 13.69 -6.38 -0.18
C LEU A 440 12.59 -7.35 0.29
N LEU A 441 12.38 -7.39 1.59
CA LEU A 441 11.22 -8.01 2.23
C LEU A 441 10.26 -6.92 2.69
N GLU A 442 8.97 -7.05 2.38
CA GLU A 442 7.94 -6.13 2.83
C GLU A 442 7.01 -6.83 3.83
N LEU A 443 6.95 -6.31 5.06
CA LEU A 443 6.02 -6.75 6.11
C LEU A 443 4.76 -5.89 6.05
N ARG A 444 3.60 -6.52 5.86
CA ARG A 444 2.36 -5.81 5.53
C ARG A 444 1.30 -5.80 6.63
N ALA A 445 1.33 -6.76 7.55
CA ALA A 445 0.33 -6.89 8.62
C ALA A 445 0.55 -5.91 9.80
N PHE A 446 0.84 -4.65 9.50
CA PHE A 446 1.03 -3.58 10.48
C PHE A 446 0.04 -2.46 10.21
N GLU A 447 -0.73 -2.08 11.22
CA GLU A 447 -1.56 -0.89 11.21
C GLU A 447 -0.73 0.35 11.56
N MET A 448 -1.10 1.51 11.02
CA MET A 448 -0.53 2.80 11.42
C MET A 448 -0.77 3.06 12.90
N PRO A 449 0.30 3.14 13.72
CA PRO A 449 0.11 3.48 15.12
C PRO A 449 -0.11 4.98 15.27
N PRO A 450 -0.82 5.40 16.33
CA PRO A 450 -1.21 6.80 16.55
C PRO A 450 -0.01 7.73 16.82
N HIS A 451 1.16 7.18 17.17
CA HIS A 451 2.32 7.96 17.55
C HIS A 451 3.64 7.41 16.96
N ALA A 452 4.55 8.31 16.56
CA ALA A 452 5.84 7.95 15.94
C ALA A 452 6.65 6.96 16.78
N ARG A 453 6.76 7.18 18.10
CA ARG A 453 7.46 6.27 19.03
C ARG A 453 6.92 4.83 19.03
N MET A 454 5.62 4.64 18.82
CA MET A 454 5.04 3.30 18.69
C MET A 454 5.49 2.62 17.40
N SER A 455 5.55 3.37 16.29
CA SER A 455 6.10 2.87 15.01
C SER A 455 7.58 2.54 15.13
N ILE A 456 8.36 3.43 15.78
CA ILE A 456 9.79 3.23 16.01
C ILE A 456 10.04 1.98 16.88
N ALA A 457 9.23 1.73 17.92
CA ALA A 457 9.35 0.52 18.74
C ALA A 457 9.11 -0.77 17.94
N GLN A 458 8.12 -0.77 17.03
CA GLN A 458 7.90 -1.90 16.10
C GLN A 458 9.11 -2.10 15.18
N GLN A 459 9.62 -1.03 14.58
CA GLN A 459 10.80 -1.10 13.71
C GLN A 459 12.05 -1.58 14.47
N LEU A 460 12.22 -1.18 15.73
CA LEU A 460 13.31 -1.66 16.59
C LEU A 460 13.21 -3.17 16.82
N LEU A 461 12.03 -3.67 17.17
CA LEU A 461 11.79 -5.10 17.39
C LEU A 461 12.12 -5.92 16.16
N ILE A 462 11.61 -5.53 15.00
CA ILE A 462 11.84 -6.24 13.74
C ILE A 462 13.34 -6.26 13.41
N ARG A 463 14.04 -5.12 13.54
CA ARG A 463 15.49 -5.03 13.29
C ARG A 463 16.30 -5.90 14.27
N ALA A 464 15.88 -5.96 15.54
CA ALA A 464 16.52 -6.81 16.53
C ALA A 464 16.31 -8.30 16.22
N LEU A 465 15.11 -8.70 15.77
CA LEU A 465 14.84 -10.07 15.31
C LEU A 465 15.70 -10.43 14.09
N VAL A 466 15.86 -9.50 13.14
CA VAL A 466 16.78 -9.68 12.01
C VAL A 466 18.21 -9.90 12.48
N ALA A 467 18.70 -9.10 13.43
CA ALA A 467 20.04 -9.26 13.99
C ALA A 467 20.21 -10.59 14.74
N ARG A 468 19.25 -10.93 15.61
CA ARG A 468 19.22 -12.20 16.37
C ARG A 468 19.30 -13.40 15.43
N PHE A 469 18.41 -13.47 14.44
CA PHE A 469 18.35 -14.60 13.51
C PHE A 469 19.46 -14.61 12.47
N TRP A 470 20.10 -13.44 12.24
CA TRP A 470 21.34 -13.39 11.49
C TRP A 470 22.46 -14.11 12.23
N ASP A 471 22.56 -14.00 13.55
CA ASP A 471 23.59 -14.71 14.32
C ASP A 471 23.20 -16.18 14.54
N GLU A 472 21.97 -16.41 15.02
CA GLU A 472 21.45 -17.73 15.37
C GLU A 472 20.08 -17.99 14.73
N PRO A 473 20.00 -18.79 13.64
CA PRO A 473 18.74 -19.11 12.98
C PRO A 473 17.75 -19.83 13.91
N TYR A 474 16.47 -19.49 13.78
CA TYR A 474 15.40 -20.14 14.53
C TYR A 474 15.01 -21.47 13.88
N LYS A 475 15.06 -22.57 14.64
CA LYS A 475 14.88 -23.95 14.13
C LYS A 475 13.83 -24.78 14.88
N ALA A 476 12.87 -24.12 15.53
CA ALA A 476 11.82 -24.83 16.24
C ALA A 476 10.89 -25.60 15.28
N PRO A 477 10.14 -26.61 15.77
CA PRO A 477 9.06 -27.21 14.98
C PRO A 477 7.99 -26.18 14.60
N VAL A 478 7.35 -26.38 13.45
CA VAL A 478 6.22 -25.55 12.99
C VAL A 478 4.98 -25.90 13.81
N THR A 479 4.41 -24.94 14.52
CA THR A 479 3.18 -25.16 15.32
C THR A 479 1.96 -25.33 14.41
N ARG A 480 1.02 -26.22 14.77
CA ARG A 480 -0.24 -26.44 14.04
C ARG A 480 -1.42 -25.91 14.85
N TRP A 481 -1.62 -24.58 14.81
CA TRP A 481 -2.60 -23.92 15.66
C TRP A 481 -4.05 -24.37 15.43
N GLY A 482 -4.43 -24.65 14.18
CA GLY A 482 -5.81 -25.03 13.85
C GLY A 482 -6.82 -23.99 14.35
N THR A 483 -7.90 -24.43 14.99
CA THR A 483 -8.92 -23.51 15.52
C THR A 483 -8.43 -22.68 16.70
N GLU A 484 -7.37 -23.09 17.42
CA GLU A 484 -6.83 -22.32 18.54
C GLU A 484 -6.29 -20.96 18.10
N LEU A 485 -5.87 -20.80 16.84
CA LEU A 485 -5.41 -19.52 16.30
C LEU A 485 -6.49 -18.45 16.45
N HIS A 486 -7.72 -18.76 16.02
CA HIS A 486 -8.86 -17.83 16.05
C HIS A 486 -9.69 -17.91 17.33
N ASP A 487 -9.40 -18.87 18.20
CA ASP A 487 -10.04 -18.98 19.50
C ASP A 487 -9.25 -18.29 20.61
N ARG A 488 -7.98 -18.67 20.77
CA ARG A 488 -7.08 -18.25 21.84
C ARG A 488 -6.32 -16.97 21.49
N PHE A 489 -5.69 -16.90 20.31
CA PHE A 489 -4.78 -15.80 19.96
C PHE A 489 -5.49 -14.55 19.42
N LEU A 490 -6.82 -14.52 19.47
CA LEU A 490 -7.60 -13.29 19.26
C LEU A 490 -7.98 -12.61 20.58
N LEU A 491 -7.63 -13.23 21.71
CA LEU A 491 -7.90 -12.71 23.04
C LEU A 491 -6.68 -11.92 23.57
N PRO A 492 -6.88 -10.68 24.07
CA PRO A 492 -5.83 -9.79 24.58
C PRO A 492 -4.83 -10.47 25.53
N THR A 493 -5.33 -11.29 26.47
CA THR A 493 -4.51 -11.93 27.50
C THR A 493 -3.48 -12.88 26.87
N PHE A 494 -3.89 -13.73 25.93
CA PHE A 494 -2.98 -14.68 25.30
C PHE A 494 -2.05 -14.03 24.27
N VAL A 495 -2.51 -12.98 23.58
CA VAL A 495 -1.62 -12.15 22.74
C VAL A 495 -0.53 -11.51 23.60
N LYS A 496 -0.90 -10.98 24.77
CA LYS A 496 0.08 -10.40 25.71
C LYS A 496 1.06 -11.45 26.23
N MET A 497 0.58 -12.62 26.66
CA MET A 497 1.45 -13.68 27.19
C MET A 497 2.46 -14.15 26.13
N ASP A 498 1.99 -14.43 24.91
CA ASP A 498 2.87 -14.84 23.80
C ASP A 498 3.88 -13.73 23.44
N PHE A 499 3.46 -12.47 23.47
CA PHE A 499 4.36 -11.36 23.22
C PHE A 499 5.38 -11.16 24.35
N ASP A 500 4.98 -11.34 25.61
CA ASP A 500 5.90 -11.27 26.75
C ASP A 500 6.98 -12.37 26.67
N ASP A 501 6.65 -13.55 26.12
CA ASP A 501 7.62 -14.61 25.81
C ASP A 501 8.61 -14.14 24.74
N VAL A 502 8.14 -13.53 23.64
CA VAL A 502 9.00 -12.93 22.61
C VAL A 502 9.96 -11.90 23.21
N ILE A 503 9.46 -10.98 24.04
CA ILE A 503 10.30 -9.96 24.69
C ILE A 503 11.31 -10.60 25.65
N SER A 504 10.90 -11.63 26.38
CA SER A 504 11.79 -12.37 27.30
C SER A 504 12.91 -13.07 26.53
N GLU A 505 12.61 -13.72 25.41
CA GLU A 505 13.63 -14.33 24.55
C GLU A 505 14.58 -13.29 23.95
N MET A 506 14.06 -12.14 23.49
CA MET A 506 14.91 -11.07 22.95
C MET A 506 15.88 -10.54 24.01
N ARG A 507 15.44 -10.42 25.27
CA ARG A 507 16.32 -10.07 26.40
C ARG A 507 17.38 -11.12 26.68
N GLN A 508 17.01 -12.40 26.64
CA GLN A 508 17.97 -13.51 26.78
C GLN A 508 19.01 -13.51 25.66
N ALA A 509 18.62 -13.14 24.43
CA ALA A 509 19.50 -12.96 23.30
C ALA A 509 20.35 -11.66 23.35
N GLY A 510 20.28 -10.90 24.44
CA GLY A 510 21.10 -9.69 24.65
C GLY A 510 20.45 -8.37 24.20
N PHE A 511 19.20 -8.39 23.75
CA PHE A 511 18.46 -7.17 23.37
C PHE A 511 17.59 -6.71 24.54
N ALA A 512 18.00 -5.63 25.21
CA ALA A 512 17.37 -5.12 26.44
C ALA A 512 16.02 -4.40 26.22
N PHE A 513 15.05 -5.07 25.62
CA PHE A 513 13.68 -4.54 25.49
C PHE A 513 13.00 -4.43 26.85
N ASP A 514 12.35 -3.29 27.07
CA ASP A 514 11.41 -3.09 28.17
C ASP A 514 9.99 -3.45 27.67
N PRO A 515 9.31 -4.43 28.29
CA PRO A 515 7.93 -4.77 27.94
C PRO A 515 6.98 -3.57 27.93
N ASN A 516 7.23 -2.56 28.76
CA ASN A 516 6.38 -1.37 28.85
C ASN A 516 6.40 -0.50 27.59
N TRP A 517 7.39 -0.65 26.70
CA TRP A 517 7.40 0.05 25.41
C TRP A 517 6.23 -0.34 24.51
N PHE A 518 5.66 -1.53 24.72
CA PHE A 518 4.55 -2.07 23.92
C PHE A 518 3.19 -2.03 24.64
N ALA A 519 3.14 -1.53 25.88
CA ALA A 519 1.89 -1.32 26.60
C ALA A 519 0.89 -0.41 25.84
N PRO A 520 1.33 0.67 25.16
CA PRO A 520 0.44 1.46 24.30
C PRO A 520 -0.14 0.67 23.12
N HIS A 521 0.60 -0.29 22.54
CA HIS A 521 0.09 -1.12 21.45
C HIS A 521 -1.01 -2.05 21.93
N LEU A 522 -0.85 -2.65 23.12
CA LEU A 522 -1.89 -3.47 23.74
C LEU A 522 -3.15 -2.66 24.03
N GLU A 523 -3.02 -1.46 24.60
CA GLU A 523 -4.19 -0.62 24.90
C GLU A 523 -4.88 -0.10 23.64
N PHE A 524 -4.10 0.23 22.60
CA PHE A 524 -4.64 0.65 21.31
C PHE A 524 -5.38 -0.49 20.60
N ARG A 525 -4.82 -1.70 20.60
CA ARG A 525 -5.39 -2.90 19.96
C ARG A 525 -6.61 -3.43 20.71
N PHE A 526 -6.53 -3.46 22.04
CA PHE A 526 -7.49 -4.14 22.92
C PHE A 526 -8.01 -3.20 24.02
N PRO A 527 -8.68 -2.09 23.66
CA PRO A 527 -9.07 -1.06 24.63
C PRO A 527 -9.97 -1.61 25.75
N LEU A 528 -9.77 -1.08 26.96
CA LEU A 528 -10.63 -1.39 28.10
C LEU A 528 -12.05 -0.84 27.88
N VAL A 529 -13.04 -1.72 27.99
CA VAL A 529 -14.47 -1.34 27.97
C VAL A 529 -14.92 -0.91 29.36
N GLY A 530 -14.55 -1.67 30.39
CA GLY A 530 -14.91 -1.36 31.76
C GLY A 530 -14.57 -2.48 32.74
N GLN A 531 -14.76 -2.18 34.02
CA GLN A 531 -14.50 -3.11 35.11
C GLN A 531 -15.50 -2.95 36.25
N VAL A 532 -15.73 -4.04 36.97
CA VAL A 532 -16.56 -4.11 38.18
C VAL A 532 -15.90 -5.03 39.20
N GLN A 533 -16.04 -4.68 40.48
CA GLN A 533 -15.52 -5.49 41.58
C GLN A 533 -16.65 -5.82 42.55
N ALA A 534 -16.77 -7.09 42.94
CA ALA A 534 -17.76 -7.55 43.90
C ALA A 534 -17.15 -8.65 44.79
N MET A 535 -17.21 -8.46 46.11
CA MET A 535 -16.81 -9.48 47.11
C MET A 535 -15.40 -10.08 46.88
N GLY A 536 -14.44 -9.26 46.43
CA GLY A 536 -13.06 -9.70 46.17
C GLY A 536 -12.82 -10.31 44.78
N VAL A 537 -13.87 -10.45 43.96
CA VAL A 537 -13.75 -10.81 42.54
C VAL A 537 -13.76 -9.53 41.71
N GLU A 538 -12.78 -9.37 40.84
CA GLU A 538 -12.71 -8.28 39.86
C GLU A 538 -12.94 -8.85 38.47
N LEU A 539 -13.91 -8.28 37.74
CA LEU A 539 -14.23 -8.61 36.35
C LEU A 539 -13.90 -7.40 35.47
N SER A 540 -13.13 -7.63 34.42
CA SER A 540 -12.75 -6.65 33.41
C SER A 540 -13.18 -7.11 32.03
N LEU A 541 -13.61 -6.15 31.20
CA LEU A 541 -14.03 -6.36 29.82
C LEU A 541 -13.09 -5.59 28.90
N ARG A 542 -12.47 -6.27 27.93
CA ARG A 542 -11.66 -5.66 26.87
C ARG A 542 -12.16 -6.06 25.51
N ASN A 543 -12.11 -5.15 24.54
CA ASN A 543 -12.35 -5.55 23.15
C ASN A 543 -11.31 -6.58 22.72
N ALA A 544 -11.75 -7.59 21.98
CA ALA A 544 -10.91 -8.64 21.42
C ALA A 544 -11.03 -8.63 19.89
N LEU A 545 -10.15 -9.36 19.22
CA LEU A 545 -10.15 -9.45 17.77
C LEU A 545 -11.22 -10.42 17.28
N GLU A 546 -11.80 -10.10 16.13
CA GLU A 546 -12.77 -10.97 15.45
C GLU A 546 -12.56 -10.83 13.94
N PRO A 547 -12.31 -11.92 13.20
CA PRO A 547 -12.13 -11.84 11.76
C PRO A 547 -13.44 -11.46 11.08
N TRP A 548 -13.36 -10.55 10.11
CA TRP A 548 -14.50 -10.24 9.25
C TRP A 548 -14.34 -10.94 7.91
N HIS A 549 -15.30 -11.80 7.59
CA HIS A 549 -15.26 -12.58 6.37
C HIS A 549 -15.83 -11.78 5.20
N VAL A 550 -15.13 -11.81 4.07
CA VAL A 550 -15.70 -11.38 2.80
C VAL A 550 -16.80 -12.36 2.38
N MET A 551 -17.95 -11.82 2.03
CA MET A 551 -19.15 -12.55 1.65
C MET A 551 -19.11 -12.96 0.17
N GLY A 552 -20.09 -13.77 -0.23
CA GLY A 552 -20.29 -14.13 -1.64
C GLY A 552 -20.45 -12.89 -2.54
N GLU A 553 -20.13 -13.07 -3.82
CA GLU A 553 -20.28 -12.02 -4.83
C GLU A 553 -21.74 -11.64 -5.05
N GLU A 554 -22.03 -10.34 -5.06
CA GLU A 554 -23.33 -9.79 -5.42
C GLU A 554 -23.21 -8.90 -6.66
N GLY A 555 -24.18 -8.99 -7.57
CA GLY A 555 -24.24 -8.14 -8.75
C GLY A 555 -24.73 -6.73 -8.40
N SER A 556 -23.97 -5.71 -8.81
CA SER A 556 -24.36 -4.30 -8.70
C SER A 556 -24.37 -3.64 -10.08
N ALA A 557 -25.10 -2.54 -10.23
CA ALA A 557 -25.07 -1.76 -11.46
C ALA A 557 -23.66 -1.20 -11.69
N GLY A 558 -22.92 -1.78 -12.64
CA GLY A 558 -21.55 -1.39 -12.97
C GLY A 558 -20.44 -2.30 -12.45
N GLY A 559 -20.76 -3.41 -11.77
CA GLY A 559 -19.75 -4.40 -11.37
C GLY A 559 -20.20 -5.36 -10.28
N THR A 560 -19.29 -6.24 -9.87
CA THR A 560 -19.50 -7.15 -8.74
C THR A 560 -19.01 -6.49 -7.46
N VAL A 561 -19.83 -6.53 -6.40
CA VAL A 561 -19.42 -6.11 -5.06
C VAL A 561 -19.30 -7.32 -4.14
N ARG A 562 -18.42 -7.23 -3.15
CA ARG A 562 -18.29 -8.23 -2.09
C ARG A 562 -18.41 -7.52 -0.75
N TYR A 563 -19.47 -7.83 0.00
CA TYR A 563 -19.65 -7.30 1.35
C TYR A 563 -18.73 -7.97 2.34
N VAL A 564 -18.54 -7.35 3.50
CA VAL A 564 -17.78 -7.90 4.62
C VAL A 564 -18.74 -8.03 5.79
N ASP A 565 -18.81 -9.23 6.39
CA ASP A 565 -19.62 -9.45 7.58
C ASP A 565 -18.92 -8.85 8.81
N SER A 566 -19.23 -7.59 9.07
CA SER A 566 -18.79 -6.84 10.26
C SER A 566 -19.82 -6.88 11.40
N SER A 567 -20.78 -7.81 11.33
CA SER A 567 -21.82 -7.96 12.35
C SER A 567 -21.35 -8.68 13.62
N LEU A 568 -20.22 -9.39 13.53
CA LEU A 568 -19.64 -10.14 14.64
C LEU A 568 -18.57 -9.32 15.34
N GLU A 569 -18.61 -9.41 16.67
CA GLU A 569 -17.59 -8.83 17.54
C GLU A 569 -17.21 -9.84 18.62
N ARG A 570 -16.06 -9.58 19.25
CA ARG A 570 -15.57 -10.35 20.38
C ARG A 570 -15.17 -9.43 21.53
N ILE A 571 -15.47 -9.87 22.74
CA ILE A 571 -15.00 -9.25 23.97
C ILE A 571 -14.30 -10.32 24.82
N GLU A 572 -13.19 -9.96 25.43
CA GLU A 572 -12.54 -10.76 26.44
C GLU A 572 -13.09 -10.39 27.82
N VAL A 573 -13.41 -11.42 28.59
CA VAL A 573 -13.74 -11.33 30.00
C VAL A 573 -12.57 -11.87 30.79
N ARG A 574 -11.87 -11.01 31.52
CA ARG A 574 -10.80 -11.41 32.45
C ARG A 574 -11.28 -11.21 33.88
N VAL A 575 -11.07 -12.22 34.72
CA VAL A 575 -11.50 -12.21 36.12
C VAL A 575 -10.37 -12.61 37.04
N THR A 576 -10.19 -11.87 38.12
CA THR A 576 -9.21 -12.16 39.18
C THR A 576 -9.90 -12.33 40.53
N GLY A 577 -9.31 -13.14 41.42
CA GLY A 577 -9.88 -13.45 42.74
C GLY A 577 -11.04 -14.45 42.69
N LEU A 578 -11.22 -15.14 41.57
CA LEU A 578 -12.30 -16.11 41.39
C LEU A 578 -11.97 -17.44 42.09
N ASN A 579 -12.90 -17.93 42.92
CA ASN A 579 -12.89 -19.33 43.37
C ASN A 579 -13.74 -20.17 42.40
N GLU A 580 -13.10 -20.97 41.55
CA GLU A 580 -13.72 -21.77 40.48
C GLU A 580 -14.74 -22.82 40.96
N SER A 581 -14.65 -23.25 42.23
CA SER A 581 -15.59 -24.20 42.83
C SER A 581 -16.87 -23.54 43.36
N ARG A 582 -16.89 -22.20 43.44
CA ARG A 582 -17.99 -21.43 44.04
C ARG A 582 -18.59 -20.39 43.08
N HIS A 583 -17.74 -19.73 42.31
CA HIS A 583 -18.13 -18.60 41.50
C HIS A 583 -18.09 -18.96 40.03
N VAL A 584 -19.07 -18.45 39.30
CA VAL A 584 -19.11 -18.55 37.84
C VAL A 584 -19.44 -17.21 37.24
N ILE A 585 -18.93 -16.96 36.05
CA ILE A 585 -19.31 -15.78 35.28
C ILE A 585 -20.31 -16.21 34.22
N THR A 586 -21.42 -15.48 34.13
CA THR A 586 -22.38 -15.68 33.04
C THR A 586 -22.49 -14.45 32.17
N VAL A 587 -22.81 -14.65 30.89
CA VAL A 587 -23.21 -13.61 29.95
C VAL A 587 -24.58 -13.95 29.40
N ASN A 588 -25.55 -13.04 29.55
CA ASN A 588 -26.95 -13.27 29.18
C ASN A 588 -27.49 -14.61 29.72
N GLY A 589 -27.10 -14.98 30.95
CA GLY A 589 -27.47 -16.22 31.62
C GLY A 589 -26.73 -17.48 31.17
N LYS A 590 -25.84 -17.42 30.17
CA LYS A 590 -24.99 -18.54 29.76
C LYS A 590 -23.63 -18.50 30.48
N VAL A 591 -23.18 -19.63 31.00
CA VAL A 591 -21.89 -19.75 31.72
C VAL A 591 -20.72 -19.59 30.74
N LEU A 592 -19.70 -18.83 31.14
CA LEU A 592 -18.48 -18.67 30.36
C LEU A 592 -17.51 -19.85 30.58
N PRO A 593 -16.89 -20.37 29.51
CA PRO A 593 -15.82 -21.37 29.59
C PRO A 593 -14.50 -20.68 29.97
N LEU A 594 -14.39 -20.29 31.24
CA LEU A 594 -13.22 -19.62 31.79
C LEU A 594 -11.99 -20.54 31.77
N GLN A 595 -10.89 -20.01 31.23
CA GLN A 595 -9.61 -20.70 31.09
C GLN A 595 -8.58 -20.09 32.05
N PRO A 596 -7.79 -20.90 32.75
CA PRO A 596 -6.77 -20.39 33.66
C PRO A 596 -5.62 -19.72 32.90
N THR A 597 -5.05 -18.66 33.48
CA THR A 597 -3.88 -17.95 32.89
C THR A 597 -2.54 -18.45 33.43
N GLY A 598 -2.57 -19.38 34.40
CA GLY A 598 -1.39 -19.81 35.17
C GLY A 598 -1.19 -19.05 36.49
N VAL A 599 -1.95 -17.98 36.71
CA VAL A 599 -2.01 -17.25 37.99
C VAL A 599 -3.22 -17.75 38.79
N VAL A 600 -2.99 -18.07 40.07
CA VAL A 600 -4.04 -18.61 40.96
C VAL A 600 -5.18 -17.61 41.10
N GLY A 601 -6.40 -18.04 40.81
CA GLY A 601 -7.60 -17.21 40.90
C GLY A 601 -7.80 -16.26 39.73
N GLU A 602 -7.00 -16.37 38.66
CA GLU A 602 -7.13 -15.58 37.43
C GLU A 602 -7.57 -16.45 36.25
N PHE A 603 -8.62 -15.99 35.57
CA PHE A 603 -9.21 -16.69 34.44
C PHE A 603 -9.64 -15.73 33.34
N VAL A 604 -9.74 -16.28 32.11
CA VAL A 604 -10.13 -15.53 30.92
C VAL A 604 -11.09 -16.33 30.04
N ALA A 605 -12.04 -15.67 29.40
CA ALA A 605 -12.86 -16.26 28.34
C ALA A 605 -13.21 -15.21 27.29
N GLY A 606 -13.33 -15.64 26.03
CA GLY A 606 -13.94 -14.87 24.96
C GLY A 606 -15.46 -14.99 24.97
N VAL A 607 -16.14 -13.90 24.57
CA VAL A 607 -17.54 -13.95 24.15
C VAL A 607 -17.61 -13.46 22.72
N ARG A 608 -18.00 -14.36 21.81
CA ARG A 608 -18.30 -14.03 20.42
C ARG A 608 -19.79 -13.79 20.31
N TYR A 609 -20.16 -12.63 19.77
CA TYR A 609 -21.55 -12.21 19.71
C TYR A 609 -21.85 -11.44 18.43
N LYS A 610 -23.12 -11.46 18.06
CA LYS A 610 -23.64 -10.64 16.96
C LYS A 610 -24.03 -9.26 17.48
N ALA A 611 -23.31 -8.23 17.05
CA ALA A 611 -23.44 -6.86 17.53
C ALA A 611 -24.60 -6.10 16.86
N TRP A 612 -24.81 -6.32 15.56
CA TRP A 612 -25.91 -5.75 14.77
C TRP A 612 -26.36 -6.75 13.69
N ASN A 613 -27.43 -6.48 12.94
CA ASN A 613 -28.02 -7.46 12.03
C ASN A 613 -28.15 -6.95 10.58
N PRO A 614 -27.06 -6.91 9.79
CA PRO A 614 -27.14 -6.62 8.37
C PRO A 614 -27.86 -7.74 7.60
N PRO A 615 -28.54 -7.41 6.48
CA PRO A 615 -29.14 -8.41 5.61
C PRO A 615 -28.08 -9.33 4.97
N SER A 616 -26.90 -8.80 4.62
CA SER A 616 -25.80 -9.54 3.99
C SER A 616 -24.79 -10.15 4.99
N ALA A 617 -25.25 -10.59 6.17
CA ALA A 617 -24.41 -11.32 7.15
C ALA A 617 -24.33 -12.83 6.83
N LEU A 618 -23.38 -13.56 7.43
CA LEU A 618 -23.30 -15.03 7.34
C LEU A 618 -24.59 -15.71 7.83
N HIS A 619 -25.21 -15.17 8.89
CA HIS A 619 -26.42 -15.72 9.50
C HIS A 619 -27.44 -14.60 9.79
N PRO A 620 -28.19 -14.10 8.80
CA PRO A 620 -29.05 -12.93 8.95
C PRO A 620 -30.29 -13.18 9.82
N SER A 621 -30.71 -14.44 10.00
CA SER A 621 -31.84 -14.83 10.85
C SER A 621 -31.54 -14.80 12.36
N ILE A 622 -30.26 -14.79 12.74
CA ILE A 622 -29.85 -14.68 14.14
C ILE A 622 -29.88 -13.20 14.54
N GLY A 623 -30.60 -12.86 15.61
CA GLY A 623 -30.70 -11.50 16.12
C GLY A 623 -29.39 -10.96 16.73
N ALA A 624 -29.36 -9.66 17.00
CA ALA A 624 -28.26 -9.07 17.78
C ALA A 624 -28.36 -9.50 19.25
N HIS A 625 -27.22 -9.68 19.92
CA HIS A 625 -27.13 -10.14 21.31
C HIS A 625 -26.90 -8.99 22.31
N ALA A 626 -27.22 -7.76 21.91
CA ALA A 626 -27.01 -6.57 22.74
C ALA A 626 -28.28 -6.22 23.55
N PRO A 627 -28.15 -5.77 24.82
CA PRO A 627 -26.91 -5.65 25.58
C PRO A 627 -26.36 -7.01 26.03
N LEU A 628 -25.04 -7.06 26.27
CA LEU A 628 -24.41 -8.17 26.99
C LEU A 628 -24.48 -7.88 28.49
N THR A 629 -25.15 -8.74 29.25
CA THR A 629 -25.25 -8.65 30.71
C THR A 629 -24.33 -9.69 31.32
N PHE A 630 -23.33 -9.24 32.07
CA PHE A 630 -22.37 -10.09 32.77
C PHE A 630 -22.71 -10.16 34.26
N ASP A 631 -22.77 -11.37 34.81
CA ASP A 631 -23.06 -11.63 36.22
C ASP A 631 -21.91 -12.42 36.86
N ILE A 632 -21.47 -11.98 38.04
CA ILE A 632 -20.61 -12.74 38.95
C ILE A 632 -21.54 -13.56 39.85
N VAL A 633 -21.73 -14.84 39.55
CA VAL A 633 -22.71 -15.68 40.25
C VAL A 633 -22.03 -16.50 41.33
N ASP A 634 -22.57 -16.44 42.55
CA ASP A 634 -22.24 -17.36 43.64
C ASP A 634 -23.17 -18.58 43.57
N THR A 635 -22.62 -19.74 43.24
CA THR A 635 -23.39 -20.99 43.10
C THR A 635 -23.86 -21.54 44.44
N TRP A 636 -23.19 -21.21 45.55
CA TRP A 636 -23.59 -21.65 46.88
C TRP A 636 -24.77 -20.84 47.39
N MET A 637 -24.75 -19.51 47.19
CA MET A 637 -25.84 -18.61 47.56
C MET A 637 -26.93 -18.48 46.50
N LYS A 638 -26.71 -19.04 45.30
CA LYS A 638 -27.61 -19.03 44.14
C LYS A 638 -28.06 -17.62 43.75
N ARG A 639 -27.15 -16.65 43.73
CA ARG A 639 -27.43 -15.25 43.37
C ARG A 639 -26.24 -14.58 42.72
N SER A 640 -26.49 -13.51 41.98
CA SER A 640 -25.45 -12.60 41.50
C SER A 640 -24.87 -11.81 42.69
N LEU A 641 -23.54 -11.72 42.76
CA LEU A 641 -22.79 -10.86 43.69
C LEU A 641 -22.66 -9.43 43.14
N GLY A 642 -22.87 -9.27 41.84
CA GLY A 642 -22.66 -8.04 41.09
C GLY A 642 -22.38 -8.35 39.63
N GLY A 643 -22.19 -7.32 38.82
CA GLY A 643 -22.01 -7.49 37.39
C GLY A 643 -22.07 -6.17 36.65
N CYS A 644 -22.13 -6.25 35.32
CA CYS A 644 -22.12 -5.08 34.45
C CYS A 644 -22.90 -5.37 33.16
N GLN A 645 -23.29 -4.30 32.46
CA GLN A 645 -23.81 -4.43 31.10
C GLN A 645 -22.94 -3.68 30.10
N TYR A 646 -22.81 -4.26 28.92
CA TYR A 646 -22.17 -3.65 27.77
C TYR A 646 -23.16 -3.53 26.61
N PHE A 647 -23.14 -2.38 25.96
CA PHE A 647 -24.01 -2.03 24.85
C PHE A 647 -23.20 -1.84 23.56
N VAL A 648 -23.74 -2.32 22.44
CA VAL A 648 -23.13 -2.10 21.11
C VAL A 648 -23.33 -0.65 20.65
N ALA A 649 -24.52 -0.11 20.89
CA ALA A 649 -24.88 1.28 20.62
C ALA A 649 -25.21 2.02 21.93
N HIS A 650 -25.51 3.31 21.85
CA HIS A 650 -25.92 4.07 23.04
C HIS A 650 -27.20 3.45 23.66
N PRO A 651 -27.28 3.28 25.00
CA PRO A 651 -28.42 2.61 25.66
C PRO A 651 -29.79 3.24 25.35
N GLY A 652 -29.82 4.55 25.09
CA GLY A 652 -31.02 5.27 24.63
C GLY A 652 -31.43 5.04 23.17
N GLY A 653 -30.87 4.04 22.48
CA GLY A 653 -31.19 3.71 21.09
C GLY A 653 -30.56 4.62 20.02
N ARG A 654 -29.60 5.47 20.41
CA ARG A 654 -28.92 6.38 19.48
C ARG A 654 -27.83 5.64 18.71
N ASN A 655 -28.02 5.53 17.40
CA ASN A 655 -27.00 5.09 16.45
C ASN A 655 -26.38 6.32 15.80
N TYR A 656 -25.06 6.48 15.93
CA TYR A 656 -24.36 7.61 15.32
C TYR A 656 -24.13 7.35 13.84
N GLU A 657 -24.62 8.24 12.98
CA GLU A 657 -24.35 8.21 11.54
C GLU A 657 -23.07 8.97 11.16
N THR A 658 -22.59 9.84 12.06
CA THR A 658 -21.39 10.66 11.85
C THR A 658 -20.21 10.16 12.68
N PHE A 659 -19.01 10.34 12.15
CA PHE A 659 -17.79 10.15 12.92
C PHE A 659 -17.69 11.18 14.06
N PRO A 660 -17.03 10.84 15.19
CA PRO A 660 -16.77 11.80 16.25
C PRO A 660 -15.97 13.01 15.74
N VAL A 661 -16.33 14.21 16.18
CA VAL A 661 -15.58 15.43 15.81
C VAL A 661 -14.24 15.56 16.53
N ASN A 662 -14.06 14.88 17.66
CA ASN A 662 -12.81 14.87 18.42
C ASN A 662 -12.71 13.66 19.37
N ALA A 663 -11.56 13.54 20.05
CA ALA A 663 -11.28 12.47 21.00
C ALA A 663 -12.24 12.46 22.21
N TYR A 664 -12.69 13.62 22.70
CA TYR A 664 -13.62 13.71 23.84
C TYR A 664 -14.99 13.16 23.50
N GLU A 665 -15.50 13.44 22.29
CA GLU A 665 -16.75 12.83 21.82
C GLU A 665 -16.59 11.32 21.65
N ALA A 666 -15.48 10.88 21.03
CA ALA A 666 -15.19 9.46 20.87
C ALA A 666 -15.15 8.73 22.23
N GLU A 667 -14.49 9.32 23.22
CA GLU A 667 -14.43 8.81 24.59
C GLU A 667 -15.82 8.76 25.25
N SER A 668 -16.60 9.84 25.17
CA SER A 668 -17.97 9.89 25.67
C SER A 668 -18.85 8.79 25.07
N ARG A 669 -18.75 8.57 23.75
CA ARG A 669 -19.44 7.47 23.05
C ARG A 669 -19.03 6.11 23.62
N ARG A 670 -17.74 5.85 23.84
CA ARG A 670 -17.25 4.60 24.46
C ARG A 670 -17.75 4.43 25.90
N MET A 671 -17.62 5.45 26.74
CA MET A 671 -18.04 5.39 28.15
C MET A 671 -19.55 5.12 28.31
N SER A 672 -20.38 5.68 27.43
CA SER A 672 -21.84 5.50 27.48
C SER A 672 -22.29 4.04 27.23
N ARG A 673 -21.40 3.20 26.70
CA ARG A 673 -21.68 1.80 26.33
C ARG A 673 -21.42 0.80 27.46
N PHE A 674 -20.98 1.25 28.63
CA PHE A 674 -20.71 0.39 29.77
C PHE A 674 -21.40 0.91 31.02
N THR A 675 -22.06 0.02 31.76
CA THR A 675 -22.63 0.31 33.07
C THR A 675 -22.19 -0.73 34.09
N ARG A 676 -21.86 -0.27 35.30
CA ARG A 676 -21.50 -1.11 36.45
C ARG A 676 -22.72 -1.69 37.19
N THR A 677 -23.92 -1.49 36.66
CA THR A 677 -25.19 -1.99 37.20
C THR A 677 -25.92 -2.82 36.14
N GLY A 678 -27.13 -3.29 36.43
CA GLY A 678 -27.93 -4.09 35.48
C GLY A 678 -27.62 -5.59 35.49
N HIS A 679 -26.91 -6.08 36.51
CA HIS A 679 -26.76 -7.50 36.80
C HIS A 679 -28.10 -8.11 37.23
N THR A 680 -28.24 -9.43 37.12
CA THR A 680 -29.51 -10.14 37.36
C THR A 680 -29.81 -10.21 38.87
N PRO A 681 -30.91 -9.59 39.37
CA PRO A 681 -31.23 -9.61 40.79
C PRO A 681 -31.96 -10.90 41.20
N GLY A 682 -31.87 -11.24 42.49
CA GLY A 682 -32.65 -12.33 43.09
C GLY A 682 -31.98 -13.71 43.02
N LEU A 683 -32.77 -14.74 43.30
CA LEU A 683 -32.32 -16.14 43.24
C LEU A 683 -32.23 -16.59 41.78
N LEU A 684 -31.08 -17.12 41.39
CA LEU A 684 -30.79 -17.65 40.08
C LEU A 684 -30.95 -19.17 40.06
N LYS A 685 -31.40 -19.73 38.93
CA LYS A 685 -31.24 -21.16 38.66
C LYS A 685 -29.74 -21.43 38.58
N THR A 686 -29.20 -22.20 39.52
CA THR A 686 -27.76 -22.39 39.64
C THR A 686 -27.18 -22.97 38.35
N PRO A 687 -26.27 -22.25 37.67
CA PRO A 687 -25.51 -22.83 36.57
C PRO A 687 -24.51 -23.88 37.13
N PRO A 688 -24.03 -24.83 36.31
CA PRO A 688 -22.91 -25.68 36.69
C PRO A 688 -21.70 -24.81 37.05
N ALA A 689 -20.89 -25.27 38.01
CA ALA A 689 -19.66 -24.57 38.37
C ALA A 689 -18.70 -24.53 37.16
N THR A 690 -17.79 -23.56 37.11
CA THR A 690 -16.84 -23.42 35.99
C THR A 690 -16.02 -24.70 35.80
N ILE A 691 -15.63 -25.34 36.90
CA ILE A 691 -14.90 -26.62 36.89
C ILE A 691 -15.69 -27.79 36.26
N GLU A 692 -17.01 -27.68 36.18
CA GLU A 692 -17.91 -28.71 35.63
C GLU A 692 -18.31 -28.41 34.17
N LEU A 693 -17.95 -27.24 33.63
CA LEU A 693 -18.32 -26.83 32.28
C LEU A 693 -17.33 -27.39 31.26
N ALA A 694 -17.78 -28.33 30.42
CA ALA A 694 -17.03 -28.70 29.23
C ALA A 694 -17.10 -27.56 28.20
N GLY A 695 -15.95 -26.97 27.87
CA GLY A 695 -15.85 -26.00 26.76
C GLY A 695 -16.22 -26.62 25.41
N SER A 696 -16.44 -25.78 24.40
CA SER A 696 -16.59 -26.26 23.03
C SER A 696 -15.35 -27.07 22.62
N ARG A 697 -15.55 -28.18 21.91
CA ARG A 697 -14.42 -28.99 21.40
C ARG A 697 -13.59 -28.23 20.38
N GLU A 698 -14.21 -27.33 19.63
CA GLU A 698 -13.57 -26.54 18.58
C GLU A 698 -13.07 -25.19 19.10
N PHE A 699 -13.76 -24.61 20.09
CA PHE A 699 -13.53 -23.26 20.62
C PHE A 699 -13.56 -23.23 22.15
N PRO A 700 -12.65 -23.92 22.86
CA PRO A 700 -12.67 -24.02 24.32
C PRO A 700 -12.50 -22.68 25.06
N PHE A 701 -11.91 -21.66 24.43
CA PHE A 701 -11.66 -20.35 25.03
C PHE A 701 -12.82 -19.37 24.84
N THR A 702 -13.76 -19.64 23.94
CA THR A 702 -14.79 -18.67 23.54
C THR A 702 -16.21 -19.25 23.61
N LEU A 703 -17.11 -18.54 24.28
CA LEU A 703 -18.55 -18.76 24.17
C LEU A 703 -19.10 -18.02 22.95
N ASP A 704 -19.68 -18.74 21.99
CA ASP A 704 -20.40 -18.16 20.85
C ASP A 704 -21.90 -18.07 21.15
N LEU A 705 -22.42 -16.85 21.31
CA LEU A 705 -23.82 -16.63 21.68
C LEU A 705 -24.82 -17.01 20.60
N ARG A 706 -24.36 -17.19 19.36
CA ARG A 706 -25.18 -17.61 18.22
C ARG A 706 -25.62 -19.08 18.31
N ARG A 707 -24.99 -19.88 19.17
CA ARG A 707 -25.29 -21.30 19.39
C ARG A 707 -26.20 -21.55 20.58
#